data_AF-A0A932R8U8-F1
#
_entry.id   AF-A0A932R8U8-F1
#
_cell.length_a   1.000
_cell.length_b   1.000
_cell.length_c   1.000
_cell.angle_alpha   90.00
_cell.angle_beta   90.00
_cell.angle_gamma   90.00
#
_symmetry.space_group_name_H-M   'P 1'
#
loop_
_entity.id
_entity.type
_entity.pdbx_description
1 polymer ?
#
loop_
_entity_poly.entity_id
_entity_poly.type
_entity_poly.pdbx_seq_one_letter_code
_entity_poly.pdbx_strand_id
1 'polypeptide(L)'
;MFERYTEKARRVIFFARYEASQFGSPYIETEHLLLGLLREDKALTNRFLRSHASVESIRKQIEGHTTIREKVSTSVDLPLSNECKRVLAYAAEEAERLSHKHIGTEHLLLGLLREEKCFAAEILHERGLRLSTIREELARTSQEKAQPQRGQRESSLLSEFSRDLTQAAMDNQLDPLVGREGEVERVVQILCRRTKNNPVLIGEPGVGKTAIVEGLAQRIADGEVPSFLADKRILALDLSLIVAGTKYRGQFEERLKTIMKELMESQNSIIFIDELHTLVGAGSAEGSLDAANILKPALSRGEIQCIGATTPGEYRKSIEKDRSLERRFQAVKVPPPNEVDAIKILFGIKERYEKFHAVTYTDDAINFSVSHSNRYIPDRFLPDKAIDLIDEAGARVKLRQTSLPEELTEVQKRIKFIVHRMENAIANHEFEKARFYSDEERKERENLRALREKYHLDESSTGVVGREDIEDVVSRWTGVPITSIKEEETQKLLRIEEELHKRIISQDKAISALARAIRRSRAGLKSPNRPIGSFLFLGPTGVGKTEVARTLAQFMFGSDKALVRFDMSEFMEKHSVSKLIGSPPGYVGYEEGGQLTERVKRAPYSVVLLDEIEKAHPDVFNILLQVFEDGQLTDGLGNTVDFKNAIVIMTSNIGAR
;
A
#
# COMPACT_ATOMS: atom_id res chain seq x y z
N MET A 1 7.25 -13.52 -31.60
CA MET A 1 6.81 -12.38 -32.42
C MET A 1 5.35 -11.97 -32.16
N PHE A 2 4.41 -12.91 -31.95
CA PHE A 2 2.97 -12.59 -31.78
C PHE A 2 2.48 -12.38 -30.34
N GLU A 3 3.36 -12.40 -29.33
CA GLU A 3 2.97 -12.31 -27.91
C GLU A 3 2.27 -10.99 -27.56
N ARG A 4 2.67 -9.87 -28.19
CA ARG A 4 2.05 -8.54 -27.99
C ARG A 4 0.69 -8.37 -28.69
N TYR A 5 0.22 -9.32 -29.50
CA TYR A 5 -1.06 -9.24 -30.23
C TYR A 5 -2.20 -9.80 -29.40
N THR A 6 -3.38 -9.17 -29.48
CA THR A 6 -4.61 -9.71 -28.88
C THR A 6 -5.06 -10.99 -29.60
N GLU A 7 -5.88 -11.82 -28.95
CA GLU A 7 -6.40 -13.04 -29.58
C GLU A 7 -7.13 -12.76 -30.91
N LYS A 8 -7.93 -11.70 -30.96
CA LYS A 8 -8.62 -11.26 -32.19
C LYS A 8 -7.62 -10.86 -33.28
N ALA A 9 -6.59 -10.09 -32.95
CA ALA A 9 -5.57 -9.70 -33.92
C ALA A 9 -4.76 -10.90 -34.44
N ARG A 10 -4.47 -11.89 -33.59
CA ARG A 10 -3.86 -13.17 -34.01
C ARG A 10 -4.76 -13.96 -34.96
N ARG A 11 -6.08 -13.99 -34.70
CA ARG A 11 -7.07 -14.62 -35.59
C ARG A 11 -7.17 -13.91 -36.94
N VAL A 12 -7.08 -12.59 -36.98
CA VAL A 12 -7.02 -11.82 -38.23
C VAL A 12 -5.84 -12.27 -39.10
N ILE A 13 -4.65 -12.40 -38.52
CA ILE A 13 -3.46 -12.86 -39.24
C ILE A 13 -3.62 -14.32 -39.70
N PHE A 14 -4.22 -15.17 -38.87
CA PHE A 14 -4.55 -16.55 -39.25
C PHE A 14 -5.53 -16.61 -40.42
N PHE A 15 -6.58 -15.79 -40.42
CA PHE A 15 -7.51 -15.72 -41.54
C PHE A 15 -6.88 -15.11 -42.78
N ALA A 16 -5.99 -14.13 -42.65
CA ALA A 16 -5.22 -13.61 -43.78
C ALA A 16 -4.42 -14.72 -44.48
N ARG A 17 -3.76 -15.58 -43.69
CA ARG A 17 -3.08 -16.78 -44.21
C ARG A 17 -4.04 -17.75 -44.91
N TYR A 18 -5.21 -17.97 -44.32
CA TYR A 18 -6.25 -18.83 -44.93
C TYR A 18 -6.71 -18.27 -46.29
N GLU A 19 -7.01 -16.98 -46.37
CA GLU A 19 -7.43 -16.33 -47.63
C GLU A 19 -6.30 -16.40 -48.67
N ALA A 20 -5.04 -16.09 -48.30
CA ALA A 20 -3.89 -16.21 -49.21
C ALA A 20 -3.75 -17.63 -49.80
N SER A 21 -3.97 -18.66 -48.97
CA SER A 21 -4.01 -20.06 -49.40
C SER A 21 -5.17 -20.37 -50.35
N GLN A 22 -6.36 -19.77 -50.16
CA GLN A 22 -7.50 -19.93 -51.06
C GLN A 22 -7.27 -19.24 -52.42
N PHE A 23 -6.60 -18.09 -52.44
CA PHE A 23 -6.21 -17.40 -53.68
C PHE A 23 -5.01 -18.03 -54.39
N GLY A 24 -4.30 -18.96 -53.72
CA GLY A 24 -3.06 -19.55 -54.22
C GLY A 24 -1.91 -18.53 -54.31
N SER A 25 -1.95 -17.48 -53.48
CA SER A 25 -0.90 -16.46 -53.44
C SER A 25 0.35 -17.02 -52.74
N PRO A 26 1.56 -16.80 -53.27
CA PRO A 26 2.80 -17.25 -52.65
C PRO A 26 3.19 -16.45 -51.39
N TYR A 27 2.54 -15.30 -51.14
CA TYR A 27 2.80 -14.42 -49.99
C TYR A 27 1.49 -13.97 -49.35
N ILE A 28 1.53 -13.65 -48.05
CA ILE A 28 0.40 -12.97 -47.38
C ILE A 28 0.54 -11.46 -47.64
N GLU A 29 -0.24 -10.98 -48.61
CA GLU A 29 -0.34 -9.57 -49.02
C GLU A 29 -1.37 -8.77 -48.17
N THR A 30 -1.46 -7.45 -48.38
CA THR A 30 -2.27 -6.56 -47.54
C THR A 30 -3.77 -6.74 -47.75
N GLU A 31 -4.21 -7.14 -48.94
CA GLU A 31 -5.59 -7.50 -49.27
C GLU A 31 -6.07 -8.73 -48.49
N HIS A 32 -5.19 -9.71 -48.28
CA HIS A 32 -5.49 -10.89 -47.46
C HIS A 32 -5.63 -10.49 -45.98
N LEU A 33 -4.78 -9.57 -45.52
CA LEU A 33 -4.89 -9.03 -44.17
C LEU A 33 -6.20 -8.24 -43.97
N LEU A 34 -6.62 -7.46 -44.96
CA LEU A 34 -7.91 -6.77 -44.96
C LEU A 34 -9.08 -7.77 -44.94
N LEU A 35 -9.05 -8.82 -45.76
CA LEU A 35 -10.08 -9.87 -45.75
C LEU A 35 -10.14 -10.60 -44.39
N GLY A 36 -8.99 -10.88 -43.78
CA GLY A 36 -8.90 -11.45 -42.44
C GLY A 36 -9.53 -10.54 -41.38
N LEU A 37 -9.31 -9.23 -41.49
CA LEU A 37 -9.87 -8.22 -40.58
C LEU A 37 -11.40 -8.13 -40.70
N LEU A 38 -11.90 -8.10 -41.93
CA LEU A 38 -13.34 -8.10 -42.22
C LEU A 38 -14.06 -9.38 -41.75
N ARG A 39 -13.33 -10.50 -41.67
CA ARG A 39 -13.86 -11.80 -41.25
C ARG A 39 -13.96 -11.95 -39.73
N GLU A 40 -12.92 -11.55 -39.00
CA GLU A 40 -12.87 -11.69 -37.53
C GLU A 40 -13.69 -10.59 -36.82
N ASP A 41 -13.52 -9.33 -37.22
CA ASP A 41 -14.09 -8.20 -36.48
C ASP A 41 -15.29 -7.55 -37.18
N LYS A 42 -16.44 -8.23 -37.06
CA LYS A 42 -17.72 -7.73 -37.58
C LYS A 42 -18.16 -6.43 -36.91
N ALA A 43 -17.77 -6.19 -35.65
CA ALA A 43 -18.14 -4.99 -34.91
C ALA A 43 -17.39 -3.76 -35.44
N LEU A 44 -16.07 -3.88 -35.61
CA LEU A 44 -15.24 -2.85 -36.23
C LEU A 44 -15.65 -2.61 -37.70
N THR A 45 -15.96 -3.67 -38.42
CA THR A 45 -16.47 -3.58 -39.80
C THR A 45 -17.80 -2.84 -39.87
N ASN A 46 -18.78 -3.18 -39.02
CA ASN A 46 -20.07 -2.48 -38.99
C ASN A 46 -19.94 -1.01 -38.58
N ARG A 47 -18.99 -0.71 -37.70
CA ARG A 47 -18.71 0.65 -37.21
C ARG A 47 -18.19 1.56 -38.33
N PHE A 48 -17.20 1.10 -39.10
CA PHE A 48 -16.53 1.93 -40.10
C PHE A 48 -17.10 1.76 -41.52
N LEU A 49 -17.60 0.58 -41.87
CA LEU A 49 -18.09 0.26 -43.23
C LEU A 49 -19.64 0.24 -43.36
N ARG A 50 -20.36 0.47 -42.24
CA ARG A 50 -21.82 0.76 -42.12
C ARG A 50 -22.83 -0.26 -42.69
N SER A 51 -22.45 -1.15 -43.63
CA SER A 51 -23.38 -2.10 -44.27
C SER A 51 -22.70 -3.41 -44.68
N HIS A 52 -23.41 -4.54 -44.60
CA HIS A 52 -22.91 -5.83 -45.08
C HIS A 52 -22.64 -5.87 -46.60
N ALA A 53 -23.39 -5.09 -47.39
CA ALA A 53 -23.18 -4.95 -48.82
C ALA A 53 -21.80 -4.35 -49.18
N SER A 54 -21.23 -3.53 -48.29
CA SER A 54 -19.89 -2.96 -48.50
C SER A 54 -18.78 -4.00 -48.40
N VAL A 55 -18.90 -4.94 -47.46
CA VAL A 55 -17.91 -6.01 -47.21
C VAL A 55 -17.87 -6.99 -48.39
N GLU A 56 -19.04 -7.32 -48.92
CA GLU A 56 -19.17 -8.22 -50.07
C GLU A 56 -18.66 -7.56 -51.37
N SER A 57 -18.82 -6.24 -51.48
CA SER A 57 -18.24 -5.45 -52.57
C SER A 57 -16.71 -5.35 -52.47
N ILE A 58 -16.13 -5.19 -51.27
CA ILE A 58 -14.67 -5.23 -51.06
C ILE A 58 -14.11 -6.59 -51.49
N ARG A 59 -14.78 -7.67 -51.08
CA ARG A 59 -14.37 -9.02 -51.47
C ARG A 59 -14.36 -9.20 -52.99
N LYS A 60 -15.39 -8.74 -53.69
CA LYS A 60 -15.45 -8.80 -55.17
C LYS A 60 -14.37 -7.95 -55.85
N GLN A 61 -14.03 -6.78 -55.29
CA GLN A 61 -12.93 -5.95 -55.81
C GLN A 61 -11.57 -6.63 -55.63
N ILE A 62 -11.34 -7.29 -54.49
CA ILE A 62 -10.11 -8.06 -54.24
C ILE A 62 -10.07 -9.29 -55.15
N GLU A 63 -11.16 -10.07 -55.26
CA GLU A 63 -11.25 -11.22 -56.17
C GLU A 63 -11.06 -10.84 -57.64
N GLY A 64 -11.47 -9.64 -58.05
CA GLY A 64 -11.30 -9.14 -59.42
C GLY A 64 -9.89 -8.65 -59.75
N HIS A 65 -9.11 -8.25 -58.73
CA HIS A 65 -7.74 -7.74 -58.89
C HIS A 65 -6.68 -8.83 -58.63
N THR A 66 -6.99 -9.80 -57.78
CA THR A 66 -6.07 -10.90 -57.43
C THR A 66 -6.19 -12.05 -58.43
N THR A 67 -5.08 -12.44 -59.05
CA THR A 67 -5.03 -13.62 -59.93
C THR A 67 -5.20 -14.91 -59.13
N ILE A 68 -6.33 -15.61 -59.30
CA ILE A 68 -6.61 -16.89 -58.64
C ILE A 68 -5.71 -17.98 -59.23
N ARG A 69 -4.89 -18.61 -58.38
CA ARG A 69 -4.05 -19.76 -58.73
C ARG A 69 -4.59 -21.05 -58.08
N GLU A 70 -3.97 -22.19 -58.37
CA GLU A 70 -4.30 -23.44 -57.67
C GLU A 70 -4.14 -23.28 -56.15
N LYS A 71 -5.12 -23.80 -55.41
CA LYS A 71 -5.16 -23.68 -53.95
C LYS A 71 -3.96 -24.37 -53.33
N VAL A 72 -3.21 -23.63 -52.54
CA VAL A 72 -2.07 -24.17 -51.78
C VAL A 72 -2.59 -24.67 -50.43
N SER A 73 -2.12 -25.83 -49.96
CA SER A 73 -2.49 -26.33 -48.63
C SER A 73 -2.13 -25.33 -47.53
N THR A 74 -3.03 -25.11 -46.57
CA THR A 74 -2.81 -24.25 -45.40
C THR A 74 -1.66 -24.73 -44.50
N SER A 75 -1.17 -25.95 -44.70
CA SER A 75 0.00 -26.53 -44.00
C SER A 75 1.34 -26.00 -44.49
N VAL A 76 1.38 -25.36 -45.67
CA VAL A 76 2.60 -24.72 -46.20
C VAL A 76 2.81 -23.39 -45.47
N ASP A 77 4.05 -23.12 -45.04
CA ASP A 77 4.40 -21.86 -44.38
C ASP A 77 4.47 -20.74 -45.42
N LEU A 78 3.52 -19.80 -45.35
CA LEU A 78 3.37 -18.69 -46.29
C LEU A 78 4.05 -17.44 -45.72
N PRO A 79 5.12 -16.92 -46.34
CA PRO A 79 5.79 -15.72 -45.87
C PRO A 79 4.93 -14.46 -46.05
N LEU A 80 5.06 -13.50 -45.12
CA LEU A 80 4.46 -12.17 -45.24
C LEU A 80 5.17 -11.34 -46.32
N SER A 81 4.41 -10.61 -47.14
CA SER A 81 4.98 -9.65 -48.10
C SER A 81 5.70 -8.51 -47.35
N ASN A 82 6.57 -7.77 -48.05
CA ASN A 82 7.29 -6.65 -47.43
C ASN A 82 6.33 -5.53 -47.01
N GLU A 83 5.28 -5.28 -47.80
CA GLU A 83 4.19 -4.35 -47.48
C GLU A 83 3.43 -4.79 -46.24
N CYS A 84 3.09 -6.09 -46.14
CA CYS A 84 2.38 -6.64 -44.99
C CYS A 84 3.21 -6.54 -43.70
N LYS A 85 4.54 -6.75 -43.78
CA LYS A 85 5.45 -6.52 -42.64
C LYS A 85 5.47 -5.06 -42.19
N ARG A 86 5.47 -4.10 -43.13
CA ARG A 86 5.38 -2.66 -42.80
C ARG A 86 4.06 -2.33 -42.12
N VAL A 87 2.95 -2.86 -42.61
CA VAL A 87 1.61 -2.70 -42.00
C VAL A 87 1.59 -3.19 -40.56
N LEU A 88 2.17 -4.36 -40.27
CA LEU A 88 2.25 -4.88 -38.90
C LEU A 88 3.15 -4.05 -37.99
N ALA A 89 4.26 -3.51 -38.52
CA ALA A 89 5.12 -2.59 -37.79
C ALA A 89 4.38 -1.28 -37.46
N TYR A 90 3.65 -0.71 -38.43
CA TYR A 90 2.82 0.46 -38.21
C TYR A 90 1.70 0.21 -37.20
N ALA A 91 1.07 -0.97 -37.22
CA ALA A 91 0.08 -1.33 -36.21
C ALA A 91 0.69 -1.35 -34.78
N ALA A 92 1.93 -1.82 -34.63
CA ALA A 92 2.63 -1.78 -33.35
C ALA A 92 2.89 -0.34 -32.88
N GLU A 93 3.34 0.55 -33.79
CA GLU A 93 3.54 1.96 -33.48
C GLU A 93 2.23 2.70 -33.14
N GLU A 94 1.12 2.38 -33.80
CA GLU A 94 -0.19 2.98 -33.48
C GLU A 94 -0.70 2.51 -32.11
N ALA A 95 -0.46 1.25 -31.73
CA ALA A 95 -0.78 0.77 -30.39
C ALA A 95 0.02 1.50 -29.31
N GLU A 96 1.33 1.71 -29.55
CA GLU A 96 2.18 2.48 -28.63
C GLU A 96 1.76 3.95 -28.56
N ARG A 97 1.41 4.57 -29.70
CA ARG A 97 0.90 5.95 -29.77
C ARG A 97 -0.42 6.12 -29.00
N LEU A 98 -1.31 5.14 -29.04
CA LEU A 98 -2.57 5.13 -28.28
C LEU A 98 -2.39 4.66 -26.83
N SER A 99 -1.16 4.37 -26.39
CA SER A 99 -0.84 3.84 -25.05
C SER A 99 -1.51 2.49 -24.73
N HIS A 100 -1.76 1.67 -25.76
CA HIS A 100 -2.33 0.33 -25.60
C HIS A 100 -1.20 -0.70 -25.40
N LYS A 101 -1.32 -1.52 -24.35
CA LYS A 101 -0.32 -2.57 -24.03
C LYS A 101 -0.27 -3.70 -25.06
N HIS A 102 -1.36 -3.92 -25.81
CA HIS A 102 -1.50 -5.00 -26.78
C HIS A 102 -1.99 -4.48 -28.14
N ILE A 103 -1.57 -5.14 -29.22
CA ILE A 103 -1.94 -4.80 -30.60
C ILE A 103 -3.30 -5.45 -30.93
N GLY A 104 -4.35 -4.63 -30.94
CA GLY A 104 -5.72 -4.95 -31.37
C GLY A 104 -5.99 -4.88 -32.88
N THR A 105 -7.22 -5.25 -33.28
CA THR A 105 -7.69 -5.24 -34.69
C THR A 105 -7.81 -3.82 -35.23
N GLU A 106 -8.15 -2.85 -34.39
CA GLU A 106 -8.15 -1.42 -34.73
C GLU A 106 -6.77 -0.90 -35.15
N HIS A 107 -5.70 -1.39 -34.51
CA HIS A 107 -4.33 -1.00 -34.86
C HIS A 107 -3.90 -1.61 -36.19
N LEU A 108 -4.35 -2.84 -36.50
CA LEU A 108 -4.14 -3.46 -37.81
C LEU A 108 -4.81 -2.64 -38.93
N LEU A 109 -6.04 -2.14 -38.69
CA LEU A 109 -6.72 -1.25 -39.63
C LEU A 109 -5.97 0.07 -39.83
N LEU A 110 -5.49 0.70 -38.75
CA LEU A 110 -4.68 1.91 -38.84
C LEU A 110 -3.35 1.66 -39.56
N GLY A 111 -2.73 0.49 -39.33
CA GLY A 111 -1.52 0.06 -40.03
C GLY A 111 -1.74 -0.07 -41.53
N LEU A 112 -2.89 -0.65 -41.96
CA LEU A 112 -3.27 -0.74 -43.36
C LEU A 112 -3.42 0.65 -43.99
N LEU A 113 -4.13 1.57 -43.32
CA LEU A 113 -4.36 2.93 -43.80
C LEU A 113 -3.12 3.83 -43.79
N ARG A 114 -2.08 3.47 -43.03
CA ARG A 114 -0.82 4.21 -42.96
C ARG A 114 0.13 3.87 -44.10
N GLU A 115 0.00 2.68 -44.69
CA GLU A 115 0.71 2.31 -45.91
C GLU A 115 -0.07 2.81 -47.13
N GLU A 116 0.09 4.09 -47.49
CA GLU A 116 -0.66 4.77 -48.55
C GLU A 116 -0.54 4.13 -49.94
N LYS A 117 0.52 3.34 -50.18
CA LYS A 117 0.80 2.68 -51.46
C LYS A 117 0.25 1.25 -51.55
N CYS A 118 -0.56 0.81 -50.58
CA CYS A 118 -1.09 -0.55 -50.59
C CYS A 118 -2.52 -0.61 -51.16
N PHE A 119 -2.80 -1.67 -51.91
CA PHE A 119 -4.11 -1.90 -52.53
C PHE A 119 -5.25 -1.95 -51.51
N ALA A 120 -5.00 -2.50 -50.32
CA ALA A 120 -5.95 -2.47 -49.21
C ALA A 120 -6.29 -1.04 -48.73
N ALA A 121 -5.33 -0.11 -48.73
CA ALA A 121 -5.57 1.28 -48.36
C ALA A 121 -6.38 2.01 -49.43
N GLU A 122 -6.10 1.77 -50.72
CA GLU A 122 -6.87 2.33 -51.83
C GLU A 122 -8.37 1.98 -51.72
N ILE A 123 -8.69 0.69 -51.48
CA ILE A 123 -10.07 0.22 -51.29
C ILE A 123 -10.75 0.89 -50.09
N LEU A 124 -10.01 1.09 -48.99
CA LEU A 124 -10.56 1.75 -47.80
C LEU A 124 -10.78 3.25 -48.06
N HIS A 125 -9.88 3.90 -48.80
CA HIS A 125 -10.00 5.32 -49.17
C HIS A 125 -11.17 5.61 -50.11
N GLU A 126 -11.43 4.74 -51.10
CA GLU A 126 -12.62 4.84 -51.96
C GLU A 126 -13.93 4.86 -51.15
N ARG A 127 -13.93 4.24 -49.98
CA ARG A 127 -15.08 4.16 -49.07
C ARG A 127 -15.11 5.25 -48.01
N GLY A 128 -14.26 6.27 -48.13
CA GLY A 128 -14.21 7.43 -47.25
C GLY A 128 -13.49 7.19 -45.93
N LEU A 129 -12.79 6.07 -45.77
CA LEU A 129 -11.97 5.80 -44.59
C LEU A 129 -10.61 6.47 -44.76
N ARG A 130 -10.26 7.38 -43.83
CA ARG A 130 -8.98 8.09 -43.80
C ARG A 130 -8.30 7.83 -42.46
N LEU A 131 -6.97 7.85 -42.46
CA LEU A 131 -6.18 7.60 -41.26
C LEU A 131 -6.54 8.59 -40.13
N SER A 132 -6.71 9.88 -40.44
CA SER A 132 -7.03 10.92 -39.46
C SER A 132 -8.40 10.72 -38.80
N THR A 133 -9.43 10.41 -39.59
CA THR A 133 -10.80 10.25 -39.08
C THR A 133 -10.94 9.04 -38.17
N ILE A 134 -10.34 7.90 -38.56
CA ILE A 134 -10.35 6.69 -37.74
C ILE A 134 -9.52 6.90 -36.47
N ARG A 135 -8.37 7.58 -36.56
CA ARG A 135 -7.54 7.86 -35.38
C ARG A 135 -8.28 8.75 -34.38
N GLU A 136 -8.97 9.79 -34.82
CA GLU A 136 -9.78 10.64 -33.94
C GLU A 136 -10.93 9.87 -33.29
N GLU A 137 -11.60 9.00 -34.04
CA GLU A 137 -12.70 8.19 -33.52
C GLU A 137 -12.22 7.15 -32.50
N LEU A 138 -11.07 6.51 -32.74
CA LEU A 138 -10.45 5.58 -31.81
C LEU A 138 -9.85 6.28 -30.58
N ALA A 139 -9.35 7.50 -30.73
CA ALA A 139 -8.90 8.32 -29.60
C ALA A 139 -10.07 8.73 -28.71
N ARG A 140 -11.21 9.16 -29.30
CA ARG A 140 -12.45 9.41 -28.55
C ARG A 140 -12.95 8.14 -27.86
N THR A 141 -12.93 7.01 -28.56
CA THR A 141 -13.32 5.72 -27.96
C THR A 141 -12.36 5.29 -26.86
N SER A 142 -11.07 5.64 -26.92
CA SER A 142 -10.10 5.32 -25.86
C SER A 142 -10.29 6.23 -24.63
N GLN A 143 -10.70 7.49 -24.83
CA GLN A 143 -11.16 8.36 -23.75
C GLN A 143 -12.52 7.89 -23.17
N GLU A 144 -13.41 7.37 -24.00
CA GLU A 144 -14.69 6.76 -23.60
C GLU A 144 -14.56 5.32 -23.07
N LYS A 145 -13.44 4.62 -23.31
CA LYS A 145 -13.11 3.26 -22.78
C LYS A 145 -12.23 3.32 -21.53
N ALA A 146 -11.54 4.43 -21.29
CA ALA A 146 -11.02 4.79 -19.97
C ALA A 146 -12.16 5.10 -18.98
N GLN A 147 -13.38 5.30 -19.48
CA GLN A 147 -14.61 5.06 -18.75
C GLN A 147 -15.12 3.65 -19.11
N PRO A 148 -15.34 2.74 -18.16
CA PRO A 148 -16.02 1.51 -18.50
C PRO A 148 -17.46 1.86 -18.88
N GLN A 149 -17.92 1.38 -20.05
CA GLN A 149 -19.34 1.36 -20.42
C GLN A 149 -20.12 0.47 -19.43
N ARG A 150 -20.45 1.03 -18.27
CA ARG A 150 -21.65 0.70 -17.53
C ARG A 150 -22.80 1.30 -18.33
N GLY A 151 -23.80 0.48 -18.67
CA GLY A 151 -25.03 0.97 -19.29
C GLY A 151 -25.56 2.18 -18.52
N GLN A 152 -25.96 3.20 -19.28
CA GLN A 152 -26.73 4.38 -18.88
C GLN A 152 -27.04 4.45 -17.37
N ARG A 153 -26.08 4.94 -16.60
CA ARG A 153 -26.35 5.73 -15.41
C ARG A 153 -25.53 6.99 -15.61
N GLU A 154 -26.23 8.12 -15.60
CA GLU A 154 -25.64 9.45 -15.48
C GLU A 154 -24.43 9.37 -14.54
N SER A 155 -23.30 9.98 -14.91
CA SER A 155 -22.13 10.10 -14.05
C SER A 155 -22.51 10.89 -12.81
N SER A 156 -23.10 10.21 -11.83
CA SER A 156 -23.57 10.80 -10.59
C SER A 156 -22.35 11.15 -9.77
N LEU A 157 -22.41 12.30 -9.07
CA LEU A 157 -21.29 12.81 -8.28
C LEU A 157 -20.85 11.77 -7.24
N LEU A 158 -21.79 10.96 -6.74
CA LEU A 158 -21.50 9.84 -5.86
C LEU A 158 -20.45 8.87 -6.45
N SER A 159 -20.45 8.60 -7.75
CA SER A 159 -19.48 7.69 -8.36
C SER A 159 -18.07 8.25 -8.47
N GLU A 160 -17.91 9.58 -8.48
CA GLU A 160 -16.62 10.26 -8.51
C GLU A 160 -15.97 10.27 -7.12
N PHE A 161 -16.78 10.43 -6.06
CA PHE A 161 -16.32 10.58 -4.68
C PHE A 161 -16.49 9.33 -3.80
N SER A 162 -16.91 8.20 -4.38
CA SER A 162 -17.02 6.94 -3.67
C SER A 162 -16.35 5.79 -4.41
N ARG A 163 -15.80 4.85 -3.64
CA ARG A 163 -15.26 3.59 -4.14
C ARG A 163 -16.29 2.49 -3.93
N ASP A 164 -16.69 1.83 -5.01
CA ASP A 164 -17.61 0.70 -4.98
C ASP A 164 -16.87 -0.57 -4.54
N LEU A 165 -17.01 -0.94 -3.27
CA LEU A 165 -16.36 -2.12 -2.70
C LEU A 165 -16.99 -3.41 -3.24
N THR A 166 -18.29 -3.41 -3.51
CA THR A 166 -18.96 -4.59 -4.10
C THR A 166 -18.44 -4.88 -5.51
N GLN A 167 -18.24 -3.84 -6.33
CA GLN A 167 -17.61 -4.01 -7.64
C GLN A 167 -16.15 -4.46 -7.52
N ALA A 168 -15.37 -3.87 -6.62
CA ALA A 168 -13.98 -4.28 -6.39
C ALA A 168 -13.88 -5.74 -5.93
N ALA A 169 -14.86 -6.23 -5.18
CA ALA A 169 -14.97 -7.64 -4.81
C ALA A 169 -15.23 -8.53 -6.03
N MET A 170 -16.19 -8.17 -6.89
CA MET A 170 -16.49 -8.89 -8.15
C MET A 170 -15.28 -8.94 -9.09
N ASP A 171 -14.47 -7.88 -9.11
CA ASP A 171 -13.25 -7.78 -9.92
C ASP A 171 -12.04 -8.50 -9.29
N ASN A 172 -12.22 -9.20 -8.15
CA ASN A 172 -11.18 -9.87 -7.37
C ASN A 172 -10.03 -8.96 -6.93
N GLN A 173 -10.31 -7.67 -6.67
CA GLN A 173 -9.30 -6.69 -6.25
C GLN A 173 -9.13 -6.62 -4.72
N LEU A 174 -10.12 -7.03 -3.93
CA LEU A 174 -10.10 -6.95 -2.46
C LEU A 174 -9.36 -8.13 -1.82
N ASP A 175 -8.63 -7.89 -0.74
CA ASP A 175 -7.90 -8.95 -0.01
C ASP A 175 -8.86 -9.96 0.62
N PRO A 176 -8.51 -11.25 0.69
CA PRO A 176 -9.37 -12.24 1.32
C PRO A 176 -9.54 -11.96 2.80
N LEU A 177 -10.77 -12.00 3.30
CA LEU A 177 -11.03 -11.91 4.73
C LEU A 177 -10.60 -13.19 5.45
N VAL A 178 -9.81 -13.06 6.51
CA VAL A 178 -9.36 -14.20 7.33
C VAL A 178 -9.69 -13.98 8.80
N GLY A 179 -10.44 -14.91 9.41
CA GLY A 179 -10.61 -15.00 10.87
C GLY A 179 -11.49 -13.91 11.48
N ARG A 180 -12.38 -13.29 10.69
CA ARG A 180 -13.30 -12.22 11.10
C ARG A 180 -14.76 -12.52 10.71
N GLU A 181 -15.09 -13.81 10.54
CA GLU A 181 -16.40 -14.25 10.04
C GLU A 181 -17.52 -13.88 11.02
N GLY A 182 -17.25 -13.93 12.32
CA GLY A 182 -18.21 -13.59 13.38
C GLY A 182 -18.55 -12.10 13.42
N GLU A 183 -17.57 -11.22 13.22
CA GLU A 183 -17.79 -9.79 13.09
C GLU A 183 -18.61 -9.46 11.84
N VAL A 184 -18.30 -10.08 10.69
CA VAL A 184 -19.09 -9.90 9.46
C VAL A 184 -20.52 -10.39 9.64
N GLU A 185 -20.72 -11.56 10.24
CA GLU A 185 -22.07 -12.07 10.54
C GLU A 185 -22.83 -11.10 11.45
N ARG A 186 -22.16 -10.53 12.46
CA ARG A 186 -22.75 -9.53 13.33
C ARG A 186 -23.16 -8.26 12.58
N VAL A 187 -22.33 -7.80 11.63
CA VAL A 187 -22.64 -6.65 10.75
C VAL A 187 -23.88 -6.95 9.90
N VAL A 188 -23.94 -8.14 9.26
CA VAL A 188 -25.11 -8.61 8.49
C VAL A 188 -26.37 -8.62 9.36
N GLN A 189 -26.30 -9.20 10.57
CA GLN A 189 -27.43 -9.24 11.50
C GLN A 189 -27.95 -7.83 11.81
N ILE A 190 -27.05 -6.86 12.00
CA ILE A 190 -27.43 -5.47 12.30
C ILE A 190 -28.08 -4.80 11.09
N LEU A 191 -27.51 -4.95 9.89
CA LEU A 191 -28.04 -4.36 8.66
C LEU A 191 -29.46 -4.85 8.33
N CYS A 192 -29.80 -6.08 8.73
CA CYS A 192 -31.13 -6.67 8.56
C CYS A 192 -32.16 -6.23 9.62
N ARG A 193 -31.78 -5.44 10.63
CA ARG A 193 -32.73 -4.97 11.66
C ARG A 193 -33.65 -3.88 11.12
N ARG A 194 -34.86 -3.80 11.68
CA ARG A 194 -35.78 -2.68 11.44
C ARG A 194 -35.38 -1.38 12.16
N THR A 195 -34.75 -1.50 13.32
CA THR A 195 -34.26 -0.39 14.14
C THR A 195 -32.84 -0.66 14.60
N LYS A 196 -32.05 0.41 14.80
CA LYS A 196 -30.60 0.31 15.05
C LYS A 196 -29.88 -0.53 13.99
N ASN A 197 -30.11 -0.19 12.73
CA ASN A 197 -29.68 -0.93 11.55
C ASN A 197 -28.40 -0.39 10.90
N ASN A 198 -27.72 0.54 11.58
CA ASN A 198 -26.41 1.06 11.18
C ASN A 198 -25.33 0.48 12.12
N PRO A 199 -24.49 -0.45 11.68
CA PRO A 199 -23.38 -0.96 12.50
C PRO A 199 -22.26 0.07 12.61
N VAL A 200 -21.62 0.14 13.79
CA VAL A 200 -20.39 0.90 14.02
C VAL A 200 -19.32 -0.06 14.51
N LEU A 201 -18.27 -0.22 13.71
CA LEU A 201 -17.07 -0.98 14.04
C LEU A 201 -16.20 -0.16 14.99
N ILE A 202 -16.04 -0.65 16.22
CA ILE A 202 -15.28 0.01 17.28
C ILE A 202 -14.04 -0.82 17.59
N GLY A 203 -12.86 -0.25 17.32
CA GLY A 203 -11.58 -0.89 17.60
C GLY A 203 -10.44 0.11 17.46
N GLU A 204 -9.22 -0.29 17.80
CA GLU A 204 -8.06 0.58 17.60
C GLU A 204 -7.71 0.70 16.09
N PRO A 205 -6.96 1.73 15.67
CA PRO A 205 -6.46 1.79 14.29
C PRO A 205 -5.63 0.55 13.93
N GLY A 206 -5.74 0.09 12.69
CA GLY A 206 -4.94 -1.04 12.20
C GLY A 206 -5.46 -2.45 12.56
N VAL A 207 -6.56 -2.59 13.32
CA VAL A 207 -7.09 -3.93 13.69
C VAL A 207 -7.84 -4.67 12.56
N GLY A 208 -8.01 -4.03 11.40
CA GLY A 208 -8.71 -4.58 10.24
C GLY A 208 -10.21 -4.24 10.15
N LYS A 209 -10.64 -3.03 10.55
CA LYS A 209 -12.05 -2.61 10.44
C LYS A 209 -12.51 -2.53 8.99
N THR A 210 -11.70 -1.93 8.13
CA THR A 210 -11.95 -1.82 6.68
C THR A 210 -12.02 -3.20 6.04
N ALA A 211 -11.14 -4.11 6.44
CA ALA A 211 -11.16 -5.51 5.99
C ALA A 211 -12.49 -6.21 6.29
N ILE A 212 -13.14 -5.97 7.45
CA ILE A 212 -14.47 -6.53 7.78
C ILE A 212 -15.52 -6.05 6.76
N VAL A 213 -15.44 -4.80 6.31
CA VAL A 213 -16.37 -4.24 5.33
C VAL A 213 -16.09 -4.76 3.92
N GLU A 214 -14.82 -4.92 3.56
CA GLU A 214 -14.40 -5.56 2.32
C GLU A 214 -14.85 -7.03 2.27
N GLY A 215 -14.73 -7.75 3.39
CA GLY A 215 -15.23 -9.12 3.53
C GLY A 215 -16.75 -9.22 3.44
N LEU A 216 -17.49 -8.22 3.94
CA LEU A 216 -18.92 -8.12 3.68
C LEU A 216 -19.20 -7.89 2.19
N ALA A 217 -18.42 -7.05 1.51
CA ALA A 217 -18.57 -6.81 0.07
C ALA A 217 -18.30 -8.08 -0.75
N GLN A 218 -17.31 -8.89 -0.36
CA GLN A 218 -17.06 -10.23 -0.92
C GLN A 218 -18.27 -11.14 -0.75
N ARG A 219 -18.81 -11.27 0.48
CA ARG A 219 -20.01 -12.09 0.70
C ARG A 219 -21.22 -11.65 -0.12
N ILE A 220 -21.39 -10.35 -0.33
CA ILE A 220 -22.45 -9.82 -1.20
C ILE A 220 -22.19 -10.23 -2.66
N ALA A 221 -20.96 -10.09 -3.15
CA ALA A 221 -20.58 -10.47 -4.51
C ALA A 221 -20.72 -11.99 -4.76
N ASP A 222 -20.40 -12.81 -3.76
CA ASP A 222 -20.51 -14.28 -3.81
C ASP A 222 -21.95 -14.78 -3.60
N GLY A 223 -22.87 -13.91 -3.18
CA GLY A 223 -24.26 -14.27 -2.89
C GLY A 223 -24.46 -15.02 -1.57
N GLU A 224 -23.48 -14.98 -0.65
CA GLU A 224 -23.52 -15.59 0.69
C GLU A 224 -24.25 -14.74 1.74
N VAL A 225 -25.14 -13.83 1.30
CA VAL A 225 -25.90 -12.94 2.16
C VAL A 225 -27.41 -13.19 2.05
N PRO A 226 -28.20 -12.84 3.07
CA PRO A 226 -29.66 -12.90 2.97
C PRO A 226 -30.18 -12.08 1.77
N SER A 227 -31.32 -12.49 1.20
CA SER A 227 -31.91 -11.87 0.01
C SER A 227 -32.10 -10.35 0.12
N PHE A 228 -32.31 -9.82 1.33
CA PHE A 228 -32.40 -8.39 1.59
C PHE A 228 -31.11 -7.59 1.29
N LEU A 229 -29.94 -8.24 1.35
CA LEU A 229 -28.64 -7.64 1.11
C LEU A 229 -28.04 -8.02 -0.26
N ALA A 230 -28.61 -9.00 -0.96
CA ALA A 230 -28.06 -9.53 -2.22
C ALA A 230 -27.96 -8.45 -3.31
N ASP A 231 -28.95 -7.56 -3.43
CA ASP A 231 -28.96 -6.49 -4.42
C ASP A 231 -28.33 -5.17 -3.94
N LYS A 232 -27.72 -5.17 -2.74
CA LYS A 232 -27.15 -3.96 -2.15
C LYS A 232 -25.70 -3.76 -2.58
N ARG A 233 -25.29 -2.50 -2.73
CA ARG A 233 -23.92 -2.09 -3.06
C ARG A 233 -23.30 -1.39 -1.87
N ILE A 234 -22.04 -1.72 -1.56
CA ILE A 234 -21.27 -1.02 -0.52
C ILE A 234 -20.41 0.05 -1.19
N LEU A 235 -20.66 1.30 -0.84
CA LEU A 235 -19.95 2.48 -1.34
C LEU A 235 -19.12 3.09 -0.21
N ALA A 236 -17.79 3.04 -0.33
CA ALA A 236 -16.88 3.71 0.60
C ALA A 236 -16.75 5.18 0.22
N LEU A 237 -17.11 6.08 1.13
CA LEU A 237 -17.04 7.52 0.90
C LEU A 237 -15.66 8.06 1.28
N ASP A 238 -14.96 8.70 0.35
CA ASP A 238 -13.68 9.36 0.62
C ASP A 238 -13.87 10.86 0.81
N LEU A 239 -13.80 11.29 2.06
CA LEU A 239 -13.95 12.70 2.42
C LEU A 239 -12.80 13.55 1.90
N SER A 240 -11.60 12.98 1.78
CA SER A 240 -10.41 13.69 1.30
C SER A 240 -10.61 14.12 -0.15
N LEU A 241 -11.21 13.26 -0.97
CA LEU A 241 -11.56 13.58 -2.35
C LEU A 241 -12.65 14.64 -2.46
N ILE A 242 -13.61 14.66 -1.53
CA ILE A 242 -14.69 15.68 -1.52
C ILE A 242 -14.13 17.06 -1.16
N VAL A 243 -13.18 17.11 -0.22
CA VAL A 243 -12.47 18.34 0.15
C VAL A 243 -11.55 18.81 -0.99
N ALA A 244 -10.91 17.86 -1.69
CA ALA A 244 -10.06 18.16 -2.82
C ALA A 244 -10.80 18.98 -3.89
N GLY A 245 -10.17 20.07 -4.33
CA GLY A 245 -10.75 20.97 -5.33
C GLY A 245 -11.91 21.84 -4.83
N THR A 246 -12.17 21.92 -3.51
CA THR A 246 -13.00 22.98 -2.92
C THR A 246 -12.11 24.10 -2.40
N LYS A 247 -12.38 25.35 -2.79
CA LYS A 247 -11.64 26.52 -2.27
C LYS A 247 -12.35 27.19 -1.10
N TYR A 248 -13.67 26.98 -1.02
CA TYR A 248 -14.54 27.61 -0.04
C TYR A 248 -15.39 26.55 0.65
N ARG A 249 -15.61 26.73 1.96
CA ARG A 249 -16.46 25.85 2.78
C ARG A 249 -17.85 25.63 2.19
N GLY A 250 -18.47 26.66 1.62
CA GLY A 250 -19.80 26.54 0.99
C GLY A 250 -19.84 25.56 -0.19
N GLN A 251 -18.76 25.46 -0.98
CA GLN A 251 -18.67 24.52 -2.10
C GLN A 251 -18.60 23.07 -1.61
N PHE A 252 -17.87 22.83 -0.51
CA PHE A 252 -17.82 21.53 0.13
C PHE A 252 -19.21 21.11 0.65
N GLU A 253 -19.90 22.01 1.35
CA GLU A 253 -21.24 21.75 1.88
C GLU A 253 -22.27 21.50 0.76
N GLU A 254 -22.20 22.24 -0.35
CA GLU A 254 -23.07 22.04 -1.52
C GLU A 254 -22.82 20.68 -2.18
N ARG A 255 -21.55 20.32 -2.42
CA ARG A 255 -21.19 19.00 -2.95
C ARG A 255 -21.69 17.87 -2.06
N LEU A 256 -21.48 17.99 -0.75
CA LEU A 256 -21.90 16.97 0.21
C LEU A 256 -23.43 16.87 0.28
N LYS A 257 -24.17 17.98 0.17
CA LYS A 257 -25.64 17.96 0.06
C LYS A 257 -26.11 17.21 -1.20
N THR A 258 -25.46 17.43 -2.34
CA THR A 258 -25.82 16.75 -3.59
C THR A 258 -25.57 15.24 -3.50
N ILE A 259 -24.40 14.84 -2.99
CA ILE A 259 -24.06 13.43 -2.74
C ILE A 259 -25.11 12.79 -1.81
N MET A 260 -25.49 13.48 -0.74
CA MET A 260 -26.51 13.00 0.20
C MET A 260 -27.89 12.87 -0.42
N LYS A 261 -28.26 13.76 -1.33
CA LYS A 261 -29.53 13.65 -2.06
C LYS A 261 -29.56 12.41 -2.96
N GLU A 262 -28.50 12.16 -3.71
CA GLU A 262 -28.35 10.95 -4.53
C GLU A 262 -28.39 9.66 -3.68
N LEU A 263 -27.81 9.70 -2.48
CA LEU A 263 -27.82 8.58 -1.53
C LEU A 263 -29.22 8.30 -0.96
N MET A 264 -30.00 9.35 -0.66
CA MET A 264 -31.39 9.18 -0.19
C MET A 264 -32.31 8.60 -1.28
N GLU A 265 -32.03 8.92 -2.55
CA GLU A 265 -32.77 8.38 -3.69
C GLU A 265 -32.38 6.93 -4.00
N SER A 266 -31.16 6.50 -3.65
CA SER A 266 -30.64 5.15 -3.91
C SER A 266 -30.87 4.18 -2.73
N GLN A 267 -32.02 3.51 -2.71
CA GLN A 267 -32.36 2.55 -1.64
C GLN A 267 -31.49 1.28 -1.58
N ASN A 268 -30.73 0.99 -2.65
CA ASN A 268 -29.88 -0.19 -2.76
C ASN A 268 -28.42 0.09 -2.36
N SER A 269 -28.11 1.24 -1.78
CA SER A 269 -26.75 1.63 -1.40
C SER A 269 -26.55 1.53 0.12
N ILE A 270 -25.45 0.93 0.55
CA ILE A 270 -24.93 0.99 1.91
C ILE A 270 -23.65 1.82 1.88
N ILE A 271 -23.57 2.84 2.71
CA ILE A 271 -22.40 3.71 2.77
C ILE A 271 -21.41 3.20 3.81
N PHE A 272 -20.14 3.10 3.46
CA PHE A 272 -19.06 2.89 4.43
C PHE A 272 -18.34 4.21 4.73
N ILE A 273 -18.12 4.47 6.02
CA ILE A 273 -17.43 5.66 6.54
C ILE A 273 -16.37 5.19 7.56
N ASP A 274 -15.09 5.22 7.20
CA ASP A 274 -14.00 4.66 8.03
C ASP A 274 -13.72 5.48 9.30
N GLU A 275 -13.89 6.80 9.23
CA GLU A 275 -13.70 7.72 10.35
C GLU A 275 -15.00 8.46 10.66
N LEU A 276 -16.02 7.72 11.11
CA LEU A 276 -17.36 8.26 11.35
C LEU A 276 -17.37 9.49 12.27
N HIS A 277 -16.40 9.58 13.18
CA HIS A 277 -16.27 10.71 14.10
C HIS A 277 -15.89 12.03 13.40
N THR A 278 -15.20 12.00 12.26
CA THR A 278 -14.88 13.23 11.47
C THR A 278 -16.16 13.89 10.96
N LEU A 279 -17.18 13.08 10.70
CA LEU A 279 -18.47 13.50 10.18
C LEU A 279 -19.49 13.84 11.26
N VAL A 280 -19.25 13.47 12.52
CA VAL A 280 -20.21 13.63 13.63
C VAL A 280 -19.65 14.55 14.73
N GLY A 281 -18.33 14.74 14.76
CA GLY A 281 -17.59 15.45 15.80
C GLY A 281 -17.98 16.92 15.92
N ALA A 282 -18.53 17.24 17.09
CA ALA A 282 -19.01 18.55 17.47
C ALA A 282 -17.86 19.56 17.69
N GLY A 283 -17.70 20.51 16.76
CA GLY A 283 -17.44 21.93 17.08
C GLY A 283 -16.23 22.35 17.91
N SER A 284 -15.10 21.64 17.96
CA SER A 284 -13.94 22.11 18.76
C SER A 284 -12.59 21.64 18.22
N ALA A 285 -12.24 22.05 17.00
CA ALA A 285 -10.87 22.31 16.60
C ALA A 285 -10.91 23.41 15.53
N GLU A 286 -10.08 24.44 15.63
CA GLU A 286 -9.97 25.51 14.63
C GLU A 286 -9.64 24.92 13.25
N GLY A 287 -10.66 24.64 12.42
CA GLY A 287 -10.49 24.11 11.07
C GLY A 287 -11.28 22.85 10.70
N SER A 288 -12.03 22.22 11.62
CA SER A 288 -12.81 21.01 11.27
C SER A 288 -14.01 21.36 10.37
N LEU A 289 -14.05 20.73 9.19
CA LEU A 289 -15.14 20.84 8.19
C LEU A 289 -16.48 20.39 8.80
N ASP A 290 -17.50 21.23 8.72
CA ASP A 290 -18.77 21.06 9.44
C ASP A 290 -19.78 20.16 8.68
N ALA A 291 -19.33 18.97 8.27
CA ALA A 291 -20.17 17.97 7.61
C ALA A 291 -21.27 17.42 8.52
N ALA A 292 -21.09 17.52 9.84
CA ALA A 292 -22.01 17.02 10.86
C ALA A 292 -23.42 17.61 10.74
N ASN A 293 -23.52 18.90 10.43
CA ASN A 293 -24.82 19.56 10.28
C ASN A 293 -25.64 19.03 9.09
N ILE A 294 -24.99 18.45 8.08
CA ILE A 294 -25.66 17.92 6.88
C ILE A 294 -25.98 16.42 7.05
N LEU A 295 -25.06 15.65 7.63
CA LEU A 295 -25.17 14.19 7.74
C LEU A 295 -26.05 13.73 8.90
N LYS A 296 -25.94 14.42 10.04
CA LYS A 296 -26.64 14.04 11.28
C LYS A 296 -28.16 13.95 11.11
N PRO A 297 -28.84 14.88 10.41
CA PRO A 297 -30.28 14.76 10.20
C PRO A 297 -30.67 13.52 9.39
N ALA A 298 -29.97 13.22 8.29
CA ALA A 298 -30.26 12.07 7.43
C ALA A 298 -30.01 10.74 8.16
N LEU A 299 -28.91 10.65 8.92
CA LEU A 299 -28.57 9.49 9.75
C LEU A 299 -29.57 9.29 10.89
N SER A 300 -29.95 10.36 11.57
CA SER A 300 -30.94 10.35 12.67
C SER A 300 -32.34 10.00 12.20
N ARG A 301 -32.73 10.43 11.00
CA ARG A 301 -34.01 10.02 10.39
C ARG A 301 -33.99 8.60 9.84
N GLY A 302 -32.82 8.02 9.60
CA GLY A 302 -32.67 6.68 9.03
C GLY A 302 -32.98 6.65 7.53
N GLU A 303 -32.83 7.80 6.87
CA GLU A 303 -32.99 7.94 5.41
C GLU A 303 -31.87 7.23 4.65
N ILE A 304 -30.73 7.00 5.33
CA ILE A 304 -29.53 6.40 4.77
C ILE A 304 -29.07 5.28 5.68
N GLN A 305 -28.69 4.16 5.07
CA GLN A 305 -28.06 3.04 5.74
C GLN A 305 -26.54 3.15 5.61
N CYS A 306 -25.83 3.04 6.73
CA CYS A 306 -24.38 3.13 6.73
C CYS A 306 -23.70 2.16 7.71
N ILE A 307 -22.44 1.85 7.39
CA ILE A 307 -21.48 1.16 8.24
C ILE A 307 -20.43 2.20 8.62
N GLY A 308 -20.29 2.48 9.90
CA GLY A 308 -19.24 3.37 10.40
C GLY A 308 -18.08 2.59 10.99
N ALA A 309 -16.87 3.13 10.93
CA ALA A 309 -15.77 2.73 11.79
C ALA A 309 -15.29 3.92 12.62
N THR A 310 -14.77 3.65 13.82
CA THR A 310 -14.27 4.67 14.74
C THR A 310 -13.41 4.04 15.85
N THR A 311 -12.66 4.84 16.60
CA THR A 311 -11.94 4.37 17.80
C THR A 311 -12.86 4.33 19.03
N PRO A 312 -12.53 3.53 20.07
CA PRO A 312 -13.32 3.52 21.31
C PRO A 312 -13.41 4.88 21.98
N GLY A 313 -12.32 5.67 21.94
CA GLY A 313 -12.28 7.02 22.51
C GLY A 313 -13.21 7.99 21.78
N GLU A 314 -13.19 7.98 20.46
CA GLU A 314 -14.06 8.83 19.63
C GLU A 314 -15.53 8.43 19.71
N TYR A 315 -15.83 7.12 19.72
CA TYR A 315 -17.19 6.63 19.88
C TYR A 315 -17.86 7.19 21.14
N ARG A 316 -17.15 7.14 22.27
CA ARG A 316 -17.63 7.70 23.56
C ARG A 316 -17.82 9.22 23.49
N LYS A 317 -16.94 9.93 22.76
CA LYS A 317 -16.97 11.39 22.67
C LYS A 317 -18.07 11.91 21.75
N SER A 318 -18.30 11.29 20.59
CA SER A 318 -19.14 11.85 19.51
C SER A 318 -20.45 11.09 19.28
N ILE A 319 -20.49 9.77 19.44
CA ILE A 319 -21.66 8.95 19.10
C ILE A 319 -22.48 8.60 20.34
N GLU A 320 -21.84 8.12 21.41
CA GLU A 320 -22.53 7.65 22.62
C GLU A 320 -23.20 8.79 23.41
N LYS A 321 -22.59 9.99 23.40
CA LYS A 321 -23.20 11.19 24.00
C LYS A 321 -24.41 11.71 23.23
N ASP A 322 -24.57 11.34 21.96
CA ASP A 322 -25.63 11.84 21.11
C ASP A 322 -26.85 10.90 21.07
N ARG A 323 -27.89 11.28 21.82
CA ARG A 323 -29.15 10.52 21.92
C ARG A 323 -29.88 10.31 20.59
N SER A 324 -29.61 11.12 19.57
CA SER A 324 -30.24 10.96 18.24
C SER A 324 -29.55 9.86 17.43
N LEU A 325 -28.23 9.79 17.48
CA LEU A 325 -27.43 8.80 16.75
C LEU A 325 -27.37 7.45 17.47
N GLU A 326 -27.35 7.44 18.81
CA GLU A 326 -27.38 6.21 19.63
C GLU A 326 -28.61 5.31 19.33
N ARG A 327 -29.72 5.92 18.87
CA ARG A 327 -30.95 5.19 18.48
C ARG A 327 -30.88 4.57 17.09
N ARG A 328 -29.85 4.86 16.31
CA ARG A 328 -29.66 4.40 14.92
C ARG A 328 -28.45 3.50 14.77
N PHE A 329 -27.43 3.74 15.58
CA PHE A 329 -26.20 2.98 15.55
C PHE A 329 -26.20 1.81 16.54
N GLN A 330 -25.56 0.72 16.14
CA GLN A 330 -25.27 -0.43 16.98
C GLN A 330 -23.76 -0.69 16.98
N ALA A 331 -23.16 -0.66 18.16
CA ALA A 331 -21.75 -0.96 18.35
C ALA A 331 -21.42 -2.44 18.06
N VAL A 332 -20.34 -2.65 17.31
CA VAL A 332 -19.66 -3.94 17.07
C VAL A 332 -18.22 -3.77 17.50
N LYS A 333 -17.81 -4.51 18.55
CA LYS A 333 -16.44 -4.45 19.04
C LYS A 333 -15.53 -5.28 18.15
N VAL A 334 -14.42 -4.69 17.71
CA VAL A 334 -13.39 -5.32 16.89
C VAL A 334 -12.10 -5.34 17.71
N PRO A 335 -11.81 -6.44 18.44
CA PRO A 335 -10.57 -6.56 19.18
C PRO A 335 -9.38 -6.77 18.23
N PRO A 336 -8.15 -6.40 18.61
CA PRO A 336 -6.96 -6.80 17.88
C PRO A 336 -6.87 -8.34 17.82
N PRO A 337 -6.42 -8.93 16.71
CA PRO A 337 -6.24 -10.37 16.61
C PRO A 337 -5.08 -10.84 17.49
N ASN A 338 -5.18 -12.08 17.95
CA ASN A 338 -4.07 -12.75 18.64
C ASN A 338 -2.95 -13.10 17.64
N GLU A 339 -1.75 -13.43 18.13
CA GLU A 339 -0.61 -13.78 17.27
C GLU A 339 -0.93 -14.91 16.28
N VAL A 340 -1.64 -15.94 16.74
CA VAL A 340 -2.04 -17.08 15.88
C VAL A 340 -2.95 -16.64 14.73
N ASP A 341 -3.92 -15.75 15.00
CA ASP A 341 -4.85 -15.28 13.98
C ASP A 341 -4.20 -14.24 13.06
N ALA A 342 -3.30 -13.40 13.60
CA ALA A 342 -2.49 -12.48 12.80
C ALA A 342 -1.60 -13.25 11.81
N ILE A 343 -0.99 -14.36 12.23
CA ILE A 343 -0.21 -15.24 11.33
C ILE A 343 -1.09 -15.75 10.18
N LYS A 344 -2.31 -16.23 10.47
CA LYS A 344 -3.25 -16.67 9.42
C LYS A 344 -3.59 -15.53 8.45
N ILE A 345 -3.82 -14.32 8.95
CA ILE A 345 -4.08 -13.13 8.13
C ILE A 345 -2.89 -12.86 7.19
N LEU A 346 -1.67 -12.88 7.72
CA LEU A 346 -0.46 -12.68 6.90
C LEU A 346 -0.29 -13.77 5.83
N PHE A 347 -0.59 -15.03 6.14
CA PHE A 347 -0.60 -16.10 5.14
C PHE A 347 -1.67 -15.91 4.07
N GLY A 348 -2.83 -15.34 4.40
CA GLY A 348 -3.90 -15.04 3.45
C GLY A 348 -3.54 -13.94 2.43
N ILE A 349 -2.76 -12.94 2.85
CA ILE A 349 -2.31 -11.83 1.98
C ILE A 349 -0.96 -12.09 1.31
N LYS A 350 -0.20 -13.10 1.78
CA LYS A 350 1.17 -13.44 1.33
C LYS A 350 1.30 -13.41 -0.19
N GLU A 351 0.44 -14.15 -0.90
CA GLU A 351 0.53 -14.30 -2.35
C GLU A 351 0.43 -12.96 -3.11
N ARG A 352 -0.34 -11.99 -2.59
CA ARG A 352 -0.48 -10.67 -3.21
C ARG A 352 0.77 -9.82 -3.03
N TYR A 353 1.36 -9.83 -1.83
CA TYR A 353 2.62 -9.14 -1.57
C TYR A 353 3.78 -9.78 -2.35
N GLU A 354 3.81 -11.10 -2.48
CA GLU A 354 4.80 -11.82 -3.31
C GLU A 354 4.72 -11.37 -4.77
N LYS A 355 3.51 -11.31 -5.35
CA LYS A 355 3.30 -10.82 -6.72
C LYS A 355 3.65 -9.34 -6.87
N PHE A 356 3.30 -8.50 -5.90
CA PHE A 356 3.56 -7.06 -5.96
C PHE A 356 5.05 -6.72 -5.87
N HIS A 357 5.76 -7.39 -4.97
CA HIS A 357 7.20 -7.16 -4.76
C HIS A 357 8.10 -8.02 -5.66
N ALA A 358 7.56 -9.05 -6.29
CA ALA A 358 8.34 -10.08 -7.01
C ALA A 358 9.37 -10.78 -6.10
N VAL A 359 8.95 -11.07 -4.86
CA VAL A 359 9.74 -11.75 -3.83
C VAL A 359 8.96 -12.95 -3.28
N THR A 360 9.64 -13.86 -2.62
CA THR A 360 9.02 -14.98 -1.88
C THR A 360 9.23 -14.78 -0.39
N TYR A 361 8.18 -14.85 0.41
CA TYR A 361 8.30 -14.75 1.88
C TYR A 361 8.46 -16.14 2.48
N THR A 362 9.49 -16.33 3.30
CA THR A 362 9.63 -17.56 4.09
C THR A 362 8.57 -17.61 5.20
N ASP A 363 8.11 -18.80 5.54
CA ASP A 363 7.12 -18.98 6.61
C ASP A 363 7.67 -18.52 7.97
N ASP A 364 8.97 -18.70 8.17
CA ASP A 364 9.70 -18.17 9.33
C ASP A 364 9.67 -16.63 9.37
N ALA A 365 9.81 -15.94 8.22
CA ALA A 365 9.72 -14.48 8.18
C ALA A 365 8.33 -13.98 8.57
N ILE A 366 7.26 -14.66 8.17
CA ILE A 366 5.87 -14.33 8.55
C ILE A 366 5.64 -14.53 10.04
N ASN A 367 6.04 -15.67 10.59
CA ASN A 367 5.91 -15.92 12.04
C ASN A 367 6.74 -14.92 12.86
N PHE A 368 7.92 -14.60 12.36
CA PHE A 368 8.83 -13.66 13.00
C PHE A 368 8.29 -12.23 12.96
N SER A 369 7.69 -11.77 11.86
CA SER A 369 7.12 -10.43 11.76
C SER A 369 5.99 -10.21 12.77
N VAL A 370 5.12 -11.20 13.00
CA VAL A 370 4.05 -11.09 14.00
C VAL A 370 4.61 -11.05 15.42
N SER A 371 5.47 -12.00 15.79
CA SER A 371 6.03 -12.06 17.15
C SER A 371 6.89 -10.85 17.49
N HIS A 372 7.74 -10.39 16.57
CA HIS A 372 8.61 -9.24 16.80
C HIS A 372 7.87 -7.91 16.71
N SER A 373 6.90 -7.73 15.81
CA SER A 373 6.07 -6.53 15.83
C SER A 373 5.28 -6.41 17.13
N ASN A 374 4.78 -7.54 17.67
CA ASN A 374 4.06 -7.52 18.93
C ASN A 374 4.94 -7.08 20.11
N ARG A 375 6.19 -7.54 20.12
CA ARG A 375 7.14 -7.27 21.20
C ARG A 375 7.82 -5.90 21.12
N TYR A 376 8.20 -5.47 19.92
CA TYR A 376 9.08 -4.31 19.72
C TYR A 376 8.33 -3.05 19.26
N ILE A 377 7.10 -3.18 18.76
CA ILE A 377 6.27 -2.06 18.28
C ILE A 377 4.95 -2.05 19.06
N PRO A 378 4.94 -1.54 20.32
CA PRO A 378 3.76 -1.60 21.19
C PRO A 378 2.74 -0.49 20.94
N ASP A 379 3.11 0.57 20.23
CA ASP A 379 2.27 1.72 19.89
C ASP A 379 1.28 1.44 18.75
N ARG A 380 1.48 0.34 18.02
CA ARG A 380 0.62 -0.14 16.94
C ARG A 380 -0.01 -1.49 17.28
N PHE A 381 -1.14 -1.78 16.64
CA PHE A 381 -1.89 -3.02 16.85
C PHE A 381 -1.69 -4.00 15.70
N LEU A 382 -1.85 -5.29 15.99
CA LEU A 382 -1.93 -6.33 14.96
C LEU A 382 -3.28 -6.19 14.21
N PRO A 383 -3.38 -6.63 12.93
CA PRO A 383 -2.31 -7.18 12.10
C PRO A 383 -1.45 -6.11 11.40
N ASP A 384 -1.91 -4.86 11.33
CA ASP A 384 -1.32 -3.73 10.58
C ASP A 384 0.20 -3.60 10.74
N LYS A 385 0.72 -3.57 11.98
CA LYS A 385 2.17 -3.49 12.20
C LYS A 385 2.98 -4.65 11.63
N ALA A 386 2.41 -5.85 11.53
CA ALA A 386 3.10 -7.01 10.98
C ALA A 386 3.03 -7.01 9.44
N ILE A 387 1.92 -6.51 8.87
CA ILE A 387 1.75 -6.30 7.43
C ILE A 387 2.77 -5.28 6.92
N ASP A 388 2.91 -4.15 7.60
CA ASP A 388 3.88 -3.14 7.18
C ASP A 388 5.34 -3.64 7.25
N LEU A 389 5.66 -4.50 8.22
CA LEU A 389 7.01 -5.08 8.30
C LEU A 389 7.31 -5.99 7.10
N ILE A 390 6.37 -6.83 6.68
CA ILE A 390 6.56 -7.70 5.51
C ILE A 390 6.57 -6.87 4.22
N ASP A 391 5.78 -5.79 4.16
CA ASP A 391 5.75 -4.89 3.01
C ASP A 391 7.10 -4.17 2.84
N GLU A 392 7.63 -3.58 3.92
CA GLU A 392 8.93 -2.89 3.87
C GLU A 392 10.09 -3.87 3.62
N ALA A 393 10.06 -5.06 4.22
CA ALA A 393 11.08 -6.08 3.96
C ALA A 393 11.06 -6.55 2.50
N GLY A 394 9.86 -6.77 1.93
CA GLY A 394 9.68 -7.11 0.52
C GLY A 394 10.20 -6.03 -0.42
N ALA A 395 9.82 -4.78 -0.18
CA ALA A 395 10.29 -3.62 -0.94
C ALA A 395 11.82 -3.49 -0.88
N ARG A 396 12.42 -3.74 0.28
CA ARG A 396 13.88 -3.68 0.46
C ARG A 396 14.61 -4.78 -0.28
N VAL A 397 14.15 -6.02 -0.20
CA VAL A 397 14.75 -7.14 -0.94
C VAL A 397 14.64 -6.89 -2.45
N LYS A 398 13.49 -6.42 -2.92
CA LYS A 398 13.28 -6.00 -4.32
C LYS A 398 14.30 -4.93 -4.76
N LEU A 399 14.54 -3.91 -3.93
CA LEU A 399 15.53 -2.87 -4.22
C LEU A 399 16.97 -3.40 -4.24
N ARG A 400 17.34 -4.30 -3.30
CA ARG A 400 18.65 -4.98 -3.30
C ARG A 400 18.87 -5.83 -4.55
N GLN A 401 17.83 -6.44 -5.10
CA GLN A 401 17.93 -7.17 -6.37
C GLN A 401 18.02 -6.25 -7.57
N THR A 402 17.37 -5.09 -7.51
CA THR A 402 17.41 -4.09 -8.60
C THR A 402 18.74 -3.34 -8.63
N SER A 403 19.52 -3.31 -7.53
CA SER A 403 20.88 -2.79 -7.55
C SER A 403 21.80 -3.72 -8.34
N LEU A 404 21.85 -3.48 -9.65
CA LEU A 404 22.84 -4.05 -10.55
C LEU A 404 24.24 -3.67 -10.05
N PRO A 405 25.22 -4.60 -10.05
CA PRO A 405 26.62 -4.27 -9.82
C PRO A 405 27.07 -3.07 -10.67
N GLU A 406 27.95 -2.23 -10.13
CA GLU A 406 28.46 -1.04 -10.86
C GLU A 406 29.04 -1.41 -12.22
N GLU A 407 29.76 -2.54 -12.29
CA GLU A 407 30.32 -3.11 -13.52
C GLU A 407 29.25 -3.34 -14.61
N LEU A 408 28.09 -3.88 -14.25
CA LEU A 408 26.97 -4.09 -15.18
C LEU A 408 26.35 -2.78 -15.65
N THR A 409 26.23 -1.84 -14.72
CA THR A 409 25.66 -0.52 -14.99
C THR A 409 26.57 0.30 -15.92
N GLU A 410 27.89 0.17 -15.78
CA GLU A 410 28.88 0.78 -16.67
C GLU A 410 28.84 0.20 -18.08
N VAL A 411 28.82 -1.13 -18.21
CA VAL A 411 28.74 -1.80 -19.52
C VAL A 411 27.45 -1.41 -20.24
N GLN A 412 26.31 -1.34 -19.55
CA GLN A 412 25.05 -0.86 -20.15
C GLN A 412 25.14 0.60 -20.63
N LYS A 413 25.78 1.49 -19.87
CA LYS A 413 26.02 2.88 -20.29
C LYS A 413 26.92 2.95 -21.52
N ARG A 414 27.98 2.13 -21.59
CA ARG A 414 28.86 2.02 -22.75
C ARG A 414 28.13 1.54 -23.98
N ILE A 415 27.31 0.49 -23.86
CA ILE A 415 26.46 0.00 -24.97
C ILE A 415 25.57 1.13 -25.48
N LYS A 416 24.84 1.83 -24.61
CA LYS A 416 23.99 2.97 -25.02
C LYS A 416 24.78 4.05 -25.76
N PHE A 417 25.98 4.36 -25.29
CA PHE A 417 26.85 5.34 -25.92
C PHE A 417 27.36 4.90 -27.31
N ILE A 418 27.74 3.62 -27.46
CA ILE A 418 28.17 3.02 -28.72
C ILE A 418 27.01 3.00 -29.72
N VAL A 419 25.81 2.60 -29.29
CA VAL A 419 24.61 2.61 -30.14
C VAL A 419 24.30 4.01 -30.64
N HIS A 420 24.35 5.02 -29.76
CA HIS A 420 24.13 6.40 -30.17
C HIS A 420 25.18 6.90 -31.19
N ARG A 421 26.45 6.54 -31.00
CA ARG A 421 27.52 6.85 -31.97
C ARG A 421 27.33 6.12 -33.30
N MET A 422 26.87 4.88 -33.26
CA MET A 422 26.54 4.10 -34.45
C MET A 422 25.40 4.73 -35.24
N GLU A 423 24.31 5.11 -34.58
CA GLU A 423 23.16 5.80 -35.20
C GLU A 423 23.58 7.13 -35.84
N ASN A 424 24.41 7.92 -35.16
CA ASN A 424 24.94 9.18 -35.71
C ASN A 424 25.86 8.94 -36.93
N ALA A 425 26.68 7.87 -36.92
CA ALA A 425 27.52 7.52 -38.06
C ALA A 425 26.69 7.05 -39.27
N ILE A 426 25.59 6.33 -39.03
CA ILE A 426 24.63 5.93 -40.07
C ILE A 426 23.93 7.16 -40.67
N ALA A 427 23.51 8.10 -39.81
CA ALA A 427 22.86 9.34 -40.26
C ALA A 427 23.78 10.22 -41.12
N ASN A 428 25.09 10.21 -40.86
CA ASN A 428 26.10 10.96 -41.61
C ASN A 428 26.68 10.19 -42.82
N HIS A 429 26.13 9.02 -43.17
CA HIS A 429 26.62 8.14 -44.24
C HIS A 429 28.07 7.64 -44.06
N GLU A 430 28.58 7.61 -42.83
CA GLU A 430 29.92 7.13 -42.50
C GLU A 430 29.90 5.62 -42.21
N PHE A 431 29.67 4.80 -43.25
CA PHE A 431 29.41 3.36 -43.10
C PHE A 431 30.56 2.55 -42.48
N GLU A 432 31.82 2.94 -42.68
CA GLU A 432 32.97 2.27 -42.07
C GLU A 432 33.00 2.45 -40.54
N LYS A 433 32.70 3.67 -40.05
CA LYS A 433 32.60 3.94 -38.62
C LYS A 433 31.38 3.27 -37.99
N ALA A 434 30.26 3.22 -38.71
CA ALA A 434 29.08 2.50 -38.26
C ALA A 434 29.38 0.99 -38.08
N ARG A 435 30.14 0.39 -39.00
CA ARG A 435 30.59 -0.99 -38.88
C ARG A 435 31.50 -1.21 -37.68
N PHE A 436 32.45 -0.31 -37.44
CA PHE A 436 33.32 -0.34 -36.25
C PHE A 436 32.51 -0.31 -34.94
N TYR A 437 31.56 0.61 -34.81
CA TYR A 437 30.70 0.69 -33.61
C TYR A 437 29.77 -0.53 -33.47
N SER A 438 29.34 -1.14 -34.57
CA SER A 438 28.56 -2.39 -34.53
C SER A 438 29.37 -3.57 -33.98
N ASP A 439 30.65 -3.66 -34.36
CA ASP A 439 31.57 -4.69 -33.84
C ASP A 439 31.91 -4.44 -32.35
N GLU A 440 32.07 -3.18 -31.93
CA GLU A 440 32.24 -2.83 -30.51
C GLU A 440 30.98 -3.12 -29.68
N GLU A 441 29.79 -2.80 -30.20
CA GLU A 441 28.52 -3.11 -29.53
C GLU A 441 28.38 -4.61 -29.31
N ARG A 442 28.74 -5.43 -30.31
CA ARG A 442 28.69 -6.89 -30.20
C ARG A 442 29.59 -7.40 -29.06
N LYS A 443 30.83 -6.89 -28.98
CA LYS A 443 31.78 -7.26 -27.91
C LYS A 443 31.28 -6.87 -26.53
N GLU A 444 30.76 -5.65 -26.37
CA GLU A 444 30.24 -5.19 -25.08
C GLU A 444 28.93 -5.90 -24.70
N ARG A 445 28.11 -6.32 -25.67
CA ARG A 445 26.94 -7.18 -25.41
C ARG A 445 27.33 -8.60 -24.97
N GLU A 446 28.40 -9.17 -25.54
CA GLU A 446 28.96 -10.45 -25.07
C GLU A 446 29.52 -10.33 -23.67
N ASN A 447 30.23 -9.24 -23.37
CA ASN A 447 30.70 -8.91 -22.02
C ASN A 447 29.53 -8.79 -21.03
N LEU A 448 28.46 -8.06 -21.40
CA LEU A 448 27.25 -7.95 -20.59
C LEU A 448 26.63 -9.32 -20.27
N ARG A 449 26.60 -10.25 -21.24
CA ARG A 449 26.10 -11.62 -21.03
C ARG A 449 26.97 -12.40 -20.06
N ALA A 450 28.29 -12.36 -20.22
CA ALA A 450 29.23 -13.03 -19.32
C ALA A 450 29.15 -12.47 -17.89
N LEU A 451 29.01 -11.15 -17.72
CA LEU A 451 28.78 -10.56 -16.40
C LEU A 451 27.43 -10.99 -15.81
N ARG A 452 26.35 -11.04 -16.59
CA ARG A 452 25.04 -11.52 -16.09
C ARG A 452 25.09 -12.96 -15.60
N GLU A 453 25.78 -13.84 -16.34
CA GLU A 453 26.01 -15.24 -15.92
C GLU A 453 26.87 -15.33 -14.66
N LYS A 454 27.97 -14.55 -14.58
CA LYS A 454 28.84 -14.48 -13.40
C LYS A 454 28.10 -14.06 -12.13
N TYR A 455 27.15 -13.13 -12.25
CA TYR A 455 26.36 -12.63 -11.12
C TYR A 455 25.07 -13.42 -10.88
N HIS A 456 24.84 -14.54 -11.59
CA HIS A 456 23.61 -15.34 -11.48
C HIS A 456 22.33 -14.50 -11.57
N LEU A 457 22.36 -13.46 -12.39
CA LEU A 457 21.21 -12.61 -12.67
C LEU A 457 20.31 -13.31 -13.70
N ASP A 458 19.84 -14.50 -13.34
CA ASP A 458 18.72 -15.12 -14.05
C ASP A 458 17.47 -14.28 -13.75
N GLU A 459 16.69 -13.98 -14.81
CA GLU A 459 15.43 -13.23 -14.72
C GLU A 459 14.38 -13.89 -13.80
N SER A 460 14.68 -15.07 -13.24
CA SER A 460 13.81 -15.88 -12.39
C SER A 460 14.21 -15.98 -10.91
N SER A 461 15.30 -15.37 -10.45
CA SER A 461 15.63 -15.40 -9.01
C SER A 461 14.75 -14.41 -8.24
N THR A 462 13.54 -14.82 -7.85
CA THR A 462 12.72 -14.03 -6.91
C THR A 462 13.49 -13.86 -5.61
N GLY A 463 13.56 -12.62 -5.10
CA GLY A 463 14.24 -12.35 -3.84
C GLY A 463 13.55 -13.09 -2.72
N VAL A 464 14.29 -13.74 -1.84
CA VAL A 464 13.70 -14.45 -0.70
C VAL A 464 13.78 -13.53 0.52
N VAL A 465 12.62 -13.22 1.10
CA VAL A 465 12.55 -12.47 2.35
C VAL A 465 12.69 -13.44 3.51
N GLY A 466 13.84 -13.36 4.18
CA GLY A 466 14.18 -14.17 5.33
C GLY A 466 13.90 -13.47 6.65
N ARG A 467 14.19 -14.18 7.74
CA ARG A 467 14.15 -13.63 9.10
C ARG A 467 15.05 -12.41 9.27
N GLU A 468 16.25 -12.44 8.71
CA GLU A 468 17.24 -11.36 8.82
C GLU A 468 16.73 -10.04 8.24
N ASP A 469 15.97 -10.10 7.14
CA ASP A 469 15.39 -8.91 6.51
C ASP A 469 14.34 -8.25 7.40
N ILE A 470 13.53 -9.05 8.10
CA ILE A 470 12.54 -8.54 9.08
C ILE A 470 13.27 -7.93 10.28
N GLU A 471 14.31 -8.58 10.82
CA GLU A 471 15.11 -8.06 11.94
C GLU A 471 15.73 -6.70 11.63
N ASP A 472 16.28 -6.58 10.42
CA ASP A 472 16.86 -5.35 9.90
C ASP A 472 15.84 -4.21 9.83
N VAL A 473 14.60 -4.49 9.41
CA VAL A 473 13.53 -3.48 9.32
C VAL A 473 13.08 -3.05 10.72
N VAL A 474 12.79 -4.01 11.62
CA VAL A 474 12.38 -3.67 12.99
C VAL A 474 13.48 -2.90 13.72
N SER A 475 14.76 -3.23 13.48
CA SER A 475 15.89 -2.51 14.08
C SER A 475 15.95 -1.05 13.64
N ARG A 476 15.64 -0.77 12.37
CA ARG A 476 15.59 0.61 11.84
C ARG A 476 14.43 1.40 12.41
N TRP A 477 13.24 0.80 12.50
CA TRP A 477 12.05 1.46 13.02
C TRP A 477 12.19 1.81 14.50
N THR A 478 12.70 0.85 15.28
CA THR A 478 12.80 0.99 16.73
C THR A 478 14.10 1.67 17.17
N GLY A 479 15.10 1.71 16.29
CA GLY A 479 16.46 2.14 16.63
C GLY A 479 17.21 1.14 17.53
N VAL A 480 16.60 0.00 17.85
CA VAL A 480 17.17 -1.04 18.71
C VAL A 480 17.71 -2.16 17.83
N PRO A 481 19.01 -2.50 17.88
CA PRO A 481 19.54 -3.65 17.16
C PRO A 481 18.88 -4.94 17.66
N ILE A 482 18.11 -5.61 16.79
CA ILE A 482 17.36 -6.84 17.11
C ILE A 482 18.12 -8.10 16.68
N THR A 483 19.27 -7.93 16.01
CA THR A 483 20.20 -8.99 15.57
C THR A 483 20.01 -10.27 16.37
N SER A 484 19.54 -11.33 15.71
CA SER A 484 19.24 -12.66 16.25
C SER A 484 20.42 -13.30 16.95
N ILE A 485 20.71 -12.83 18.15
CA ILE A 485 21.80 -13.36 18.94
C ILE A 485 21.46 -13.19 20.41
N LYS A 486 20.57 -14.05 20.91
CA LYS A 486 20.48 -14.28 22.37
C LYS A 486 21.87 -14.54 22.95
N GLU A 487 22.77 -15.16 22.18
CA GLU A 487 24.16 -15.40 22.57
C GLU A 487 25.03 -14.14 22.57
N GLU A 488 25.06 -13.28 21.53
CA GLU A 488 25.85 -12.03 21.56
C GLU A 488 25.23 -11.00 22.49
N GLU A 489 23.90 -10.90 22.65
CA GLU A 489 23.30 -10.01 23.66
C GLU A 489 23.70 -10.46 25.06
N THR A 490 23.69 -11.78 25.34
CA THR A 490 24.17 -12.32 26.61
C THR A 490 25.67 -12.08 26.79
N GLN A 491 26.49 -12.33 25.77
CA GLN A 491 27.94 -12.06 25.81
C GLN A 491 28.26 -10.57 25.97
N LYS A 492 27.49 -9.70 25.31
CA LYS A 492 27.58 -8.24 25.44
C LYS A 492 27.22 -7.83 26.87
N LEU A 493 26.15 -8.38 27.44
CA LEU A 493 25.74 -8.14 28.83
C LEU A 493 26.74 -8.69 29.86
N LEU A 494 27.50 -9.74 29.55
CA LEU A 494 28.59 -10.22 30.39
C LEU A 494 29.72 -9.20 30.50
N ARG A 495 29.95 -8.41 29.44
CA ARG A 495 30.99 -7.36 29.37
C ARG A 495 30.46 -5.95 29.71
N ILE A 496 29.27 -5.84 30.30
CA ILE A 496 28.65 -4.54 30.60
C ILE A 496 29.55 -3.66 31.48
N GLU A 497 30.20 -4.21 32.50
CA GLU A 497 31.11 -3.43 33.33
C GLU A 497 32.30 -2.88 32.51
N GLU A 498 32.93 -3.72 31.70
CA GLU A 498 34.08 -3.34 30.86
C GLU A 498 33.71 -2.24 29.86
N GLU A 499 32.58 -2.39 29.17
CA GLU A 499 32.10 -1.42 28.18
C GLU A 499 31.73 -0.08 28.82
N LEU A 500 31.08 -0.09 29.98
CA LEU A 500 30.77 1.12 30.74
C LEU A 500 32.06 1.82 31.22
N HIS A 501 33.07 1.05 31.66
CA HIS A 501 34.35 1.58 32.12
C HIS A 501 35.24 2.18 31.02
N LYS A 502 34.97 1.93 29.73
CA LYS A 502 35.66 2.63 28.62
C LYS A 502 35.43 4.14 28.66
N ARG A 503 34.28 4.57 29.20
CA ARG A 503 33.88 5.99 29.26
C ARG A 503 33.78 6.50 30.71
N ILE A 504 33.40 5.63 31.65
CA ILE A 504 33.21 6.00 33.05
C ILE A 504 34.44 5.60 33.88
N ILE A 505 35.08 6.61 34.46
CA ILE A 505 36.23 6.42 35.34
C ILE A 505 35.73 6.25 36.79
N SER A 506 36.23 5.23 37.50
CA SER A 506 35.82 4.86 38.86
C SER A 506 34.36 4.35 38.95
N GLN A 507 33.72 4.51 40.12
CA GLN A 507 32.33 4.10 40.40
C GLN A 507 32.07 2.59 40.31
N ASP A 508 33.09 1.76 40.57
CA ASP A 508 33.05 0.29 40.36
C ASP A 508 31.88 -0.37 41.10
N LYS A 509 31.61 0.07 42.34
CA LYS A 509 30.49 -0.44 43.15
C LYS A 509 29.13 -0.14 42.52
N ALA A 510 28.94 1.06 41.98
CA ALA A 510 27.69 1.49 41.36
C ALA A 510 27.47 0.76 40.02
N ILE A 511 28.52 0.69 39.19
CA ILE A 511 28.49 -0.01 37.91
C ILE A 511 28.23 -1.50 38.12
N SER A 512 28.90 -2.15 39.08
CA SER A 512 28.67 -3.56 39.41
C SER A 512 27.25 -3.84 39.95
N ALA A 513 26.68 -2.93 40.75
CA ALA A 513 25.29 -3.05 41.22
C ALA A 513 24.29 -2.96 40.05
N LEU A 514 24.53 -2.00 39.14
CA LEU A 514 23.72 -1.78 37.95
C LEU A 514 23.79 -2.98 36.99
N ALA A 515 25.00 -3.43 36.67
CA ALA A 515 25.26 -4.58 35.83
C ALA A 515 24.56 -5.86 36.33
N ARG A 516 24.66 -6.15 37.63
CA ARG A 516 23.97 -7.29 38.25
C ARG A 516 22.46 -7.21 38.12
N ALA A 517 21.86 -6.03 38.30
CA ALA A 517 20.41 -5.86 38.17
C ALA A 517 19.93 -6.04 36.73
N ILE A 518 20.65 -5.47 35.75
CA ILE A 518 20.31 -5.60 34.33
C ILE A 518 20.45 -7.05 33.86
N ARG A 519 21.54 -7.73 34.23
CA ARG A 519 21.74 -9.16 33.92
C ARG A 519 20.60 -10.02 34.46
N ARG A 520 20.17 -9.80 35.71
CA ARG A 520 19.01 -10.52 36.28
C ARG A 520 17.72 -10.28 35.50
N SER A 521 17.46 -9.03 35.08
CA SER A 521 16.27 -8.73 34.28
C SER A 521 16.31 -9.40 32.91
N ARG A 522 17.46 -9.40 32.24
CA ARG A 522 17.61 -9.98 30.90
C ARG A 522 17.66 -11.51 30.90
N ALA A 523 18.11 -12.12 31.99
CA ALA A 523 18.02 -13.57 32.20
C ALA A 523 16.59 -14.09 32.46
N GLY A 524 15.57 -13.21 32.45
CA GLY A 524 14.18 -13.61 32.72
C GLY A 524 13.90 -13.97 34.18
N LEU A 525 14.85 -13.69 35.09
CA LEU A 525 14.73 -13.98 36.53
C LEU A 525 13.98 -12.89 37.30
N LYS A 526 13.28 -12.00 36.59
CA LYS A 526 12.57 -10.85 37.12
C LYS A 526 11.09 -10.94 36.75
N SER A 527 10.24 -10.33 37.58
CA SER A 527 8.82 -10.15 37.25
C SER A 527 8.65 -9.47 35.89
N PRO A 528 7.85 -10.03 34.97
CA PRO A 528 7.62 -9.47 33.64
C PRO A 528 6.89 -8.12 33.69
N ASN A 529 6.20 -7.81 34.79
CA ASN A 529 5.42 -6.59 34.96
C ASN A 529 6.22 -5.44 35.57
N ARG A 530 7.55 -5.42 35.45
CA ARG A 530 8.38 -4.34 36.04
C ARG A 530 9.35 -3.77 35.02
N PRO A 531 9.79 -2.50 35.14
CA PRO A 531 10.84 -1.92 34.30
C PRO A 531 12.15 -2.71 34.39
N ILE A 532 12.99 -2.76 33.34
CA ILE A 532 14.24 -3.54 33.29
C ILE A 532 15.08 -3.36 34.56
N GLY A 533 15.16 -2.12 35.05
CA GLY A 533 15.70 -1.81 36.36
C GLY A 533 15.26 -0.43 36.81
N SER A 534 15.08 -0.28 38.12
CA SER A 534 14.84 1.00 38.77
C SER A 534 16.01 1.30 39.70
N PHE A 535 16.69 2.42 39.49
CA PHE A 535 17.91 2.78 40.19
C PHE A 535 17.81 4.16 40.82
N LEU A 536 18.46 4.33 41.97
CA LEU A 536 18.67 5.63 42.62
C LEU A 536 20.17 5.88 42.74
N PHE A 537 20.66 6.90 42.05
CA PHE A 537 22.07 7.32 42.06
C PHE A 537 22.28 8.42 43.08
N LEU A 538 23.06 8.12 44.11
CA LEU A 538 23.38 9.02 45.22
C LEU A 538 24.81 9.55 45.08
N GLY A 539 25.02 10.83 45.37
CA GLY A 539 26.35 11.47 45.38
C GLY A 539 26.27 12.98 45.18
N PRO A 540 27.38 13.75 45.24
CA PRO A 540 27.34 15.17 44.91
C PRO A 540 27.10 15.43 43.41
N THR A 541 26.85 16.68 43.04
CA THR A 541 26.81 17.11 41.64
C THR A 541 28.19 16.94 40.99
N GLY A 542 28.23 16.65 39.69
CA GLY A 542 29.48 16.51 38.94
C GLY A 542 30.22 15.17 39.06
N VAL A 543 29.75 14.22 39.89
CA VAL A 543 30.39 12.89 40.04
C VAL A 543 30.13 11.91 38.89
N GLY A 544 29.41 12.33 37.85
CA GLY A 544 29.16 11.52 36.65
C GLY A 544 27.87 10.70 36.64
N LYS A 545 26.90 10.94 37.54
CA LYS A 545 25.61 10.20 37.57
C LYS A 545 24.87 10.21 36.23
N THR A 546 24.76 11.39 35.62
CA THR A 546 24.12 11.59 34.30
C THR A 546 24.91 10.91 33.19
N GLU A 547 26.25 10.86 33.32
CA GLU A 547 27.12 10.22 32.34
C GLU A 547 27.01 8.69 32.37
N VAL A 548 26.81 8.11 33.57
CA VAL A 548 26.47 6.70 33.73
C VAL A 548 25.16 6.38 33.00
N ALA A 549 24.12 7.19 33.19
CA ALA A 549 22.83 7.00 32.52
C ALA A 549 22.93 7.11 30.99
N ARG A 550 23.70 8.09 30.48
CA ARG A 550 23.95 8.27 29.05
C ARG A 550 24.70 7.09 28.43
N THR A 551 25.81 6.69 29.06
CA THR A 551 26.62 5.56 28.58
C THR A 551 25.82 4.26 28.61
N LEU A 552 24.94 4.10 29.61
CA LEU A 552 24.03 2.97 29.67
C LEU A 552 23.00 2.98 28.53
N ALA A 553 22.44 4.13 28.18
CA ALA A 553 21.53 4.26 27.05
C ALA A 553 22.22 3.85 25.72
N GLN A 554 23.45 4.33 25.52
CA GLN A 554 24.27 3.96 24.36
C GLN A 554 24.58 2.46 24.33
N PHE A 555 24.94 1.87 25.47
CA PHE A 555 25.28 0.45 25.54
C PHE A 555 24.05 -0.46 25.32
N MET A 556 22.94 -0.17 26.00
CA MET A 556 21.72 -0.98 25.99
C MET A 556 20.90 -0.81 24.72
N PHE A 557 20.78 0.41 24.20
CA PHE A 557 19.86 0.76 23.12
C PHE A 557 20.58 1.30 21.88
N GLY A 558 21.91 1.36 21.87
CA GLY A 558 22.71 1.75 20.71
C GLY A 558 22.74 3.25 20.41
N SER A 559 22.05 4.08 21.19
CA SER A 559 21.89 5.51 20.94
C SER A 559 21.78 6.35 22.21
N ASP A 560 22.54 7.44 22.29
CA ASP A 560 22.41 8.49 23.30
C ASP A 560 21.00 9.12 23.31
N LYS A 561 20.28 9.08 22.17
CA LYS A 561 18.90 9.60 22.07
C LYS A 561 17.88 8.76 22.84
N ALA A 562 18.23 7.53 23.22
CA ALA A 562 17.38 6.69 24.07
C ALA A 562 17.36 7.17 25.54
N LEU A 563 18.18 8.17 25.91
CA LEU A 563 18.11 8.82 27.21
C LEU A 563 16.99 9.87 27.23
N VAL A 564 15.90 9.56 27.95
CA VAL A 564 14.78 10.47 28.19
C VAL A 564 15.01 11.15 29.53
N ARG A 565 15.44 12.42 29.52
CA ARG A 565 15.75 13.19 30.73
C ARG A 565 14.61 14.12 31.15
N PHE A 566 14.34 14.16 32.44
CA PHE A 566 13.45 15.12 33.11
C PHE A 566 14.17 15.74 34.30
N ASP A 567 14.13 17.05 34.42
CA ASP A 567 14.61 17.78 35.59
C ASP A 567 13.48 17.88 36.61
N MET A 568 13.65 17.28 37.78
CA MET A 568 12.61 17.27 38.81
C MET A 568 12.41 18.63 39.48
N SER A 569 13.33 19.59 39.28
CA SER A 569 13.13 20.99 39.67
C SER A 569 11.94 21.63 38.97
N GLU A 570 11.56 21.18 37.76
CA GLU A 570 10.37 21.68 37.05
C GLU A 570 9.06 21.16 37.65
N PHE A 571 9.13 20.12 38.48
CA PHE A 571 7.99 19.40 39.06
C PHE A 571 7.88 19.59 40.59
N MET A 572 8.38 20.71 41.11
CA MET A 572 8.27 21.08 42.52
C MET A 572 6.83 21.37 42.96
N GLU A 573 6.02 21.91 42.05
CA GLU A 573 4.64 22.32 42.33
C GLU A 573 3.64 21.23 41.93
N LYS A 574 2.54 21.14 42.68
CA LYS A 574 1.47 20.16 42.44
C LYS A 574 0.88 20.24 41.02
N HIS A 575 0.72 21.44 40.47
CA HIS A 575 0.16 21.63 39.12
C HIS A 575 1.13 21.20 38.01
N SER A 576 2.44 21.24 38.26
CA SER A 576 3.44 20.74 37.32
C SER A 576 3.44 19.22 37.21
N VAL A 577 3.06 18.50 38.27
CA VAL A 577 2.94 17.03 38.26
C VAL A 577 1.95 16.57 37.18
N SER A 578 0.85 17.30 37.01
CA SER A 578 -0.12 17.02 35.95
C SER A 578 0.47 17.11 34.55
N LYS A 579 1.52 17.92 34.32
CA LYS A 579 2.22 17.96 33.01
C LYS A 579 2.99 16.67 32.71
N LEU A 580 3.38 15.92 33.73
CA LEU A 580 4.17 14.70 33.60
C LEU A 580 3.31 13.54 33.08
N ILE A 581 2.05 13.43 33.53
CA ILE A 581 1.09 12.38 33.17
C ILE A 581 -0.06 12.83 32.24
N GLY A 582 -0.26 14.14 32.11
CA GLY A 582 -1.39 14.75 31.42
C GLY A 582 -2.41 15.33 32.40
N SER A 583 -2.97 16.49 32.07
CA SER A 583 -4.03 17.09 32.89
C SER A 583 -5.27 16.19 32.92
N PRO A 584 -6.02 16.11 34.03
CA PRO A 584 -7.29 15.37 34.08
C PRO A 584 -8.42 16.11 33.34
N PRO A 585 -9.53 15.44 32.99
CA PRO A 585 -10.65 16.06 32.28
C PRO A 585 -11.18 17.31 33.00
N GLY A 586 -11.24 18.43 32.28
CA GLY A 586 -11.74 19.72 32.81
C GLY A 586 -10.67 20.73 33.22
N TYR A 587 -9.38 20.41 33.08
CA TYR A 587 -8.26 21.32 33.32
C TYR A 587 -7.59 21.77 32.02
N VAL A 588 -6.99 22.98 32.01
CA VAL A 588 -6.22 23.51 30.87
C VAL A 588 -5.06 22.53 30.54
N GLY A 589 -4.90 22.19 29.26
CA GLY A 589 -3.92 21.19 28.81
C GLY A 589 -4.40 19.74 28.85
N TYR A 590 -5.71 19.48 29.06
CA TYR A 590 -6.28 18.11 28.99
C TYR A 590 -6.04 17.42 27.64
N GLU A 591 -5.94 18.18 26.54
CA GLU A 591 -5.68 17.63 25.21
C GLU A 591 -4.18 17.43 24.93
N GLU A 592 -3.30 17.93 25.79
CA GLU A 592 -1.85 17.68 25.72
C GLU A 592 -1.51 16.44 26.56
N GLY A 593 -1.07 15.36 25.89
CA GLY A 593 -0.60 14.16 26.58
C GLY A 593 0.55 14.45 27.56
N GLY A 594 0.71 13.62 28.59
CA GLY A 594 1.76 13.81 29.59
C GLY A 594 3.17 13.74 28.99
N GLN A 595 4.08 14.59 29.47
CA GLN A 595 5.45 14.64 28.95
C GLN A 595 6.21 13.33 29.16
N LEU A 596 6.00 12.64 30.29
CA LEU A 596 6.62 11.34 30.56
C LEU A 596 5.94 10.24 29.74
N THR A 597 4.61 10.19 29.80
CA THR A 597 3.82 9.15 29.14
C THR A 597 4.01 9.18 27.62
N GLU A 598 4.01 10.36 26.98
CA GLU A 598 4.23 10.48 25.53
C GLU A 598 5.65 10.11 25.11
N ARG A 599 6.69 10.54 25.85
CA ARG A 599 8.08 10.22 25.50
C ARG A 599 8.36 8.72 25.62
N VAL A 600 7.83 8.07 26.67
CA VAL A 600 8.00 6.62 26.87
C VAL A 600 7.13 5.82 25.90
N LYS A 601 5.93 6.30 25.56
CA LYS A 601 5.09 5.70 24.53
C LYS A 601 5.77 5.68 23.15
N ARG A 602 6.46 6.77 22.78
CA ARG A 602 7.23 6.87 21.52
C ARG A 602 8.55 6.11 21.55
N ALA A 603 9.18 6.00 22.72
CA ALA A 603 10.45 5.28 22.91
C ALA A 603 10.38 4.34 24.13
N PRO A 604 9.71 3.17 24.01
CA PRO A 604 9.55 2.22 25.13
C PRO A 604 10.88 1.61 25.60
N TYR A 605 11.85 1.53 24.68
CA TYR A 605 13.21 1.07 24.91
C TYR A 605 14.11 2.27 25.22
N SER A 606 14.02 2.77 26.44
CA SER A 606 14.72 4.00 26.85
C SER A 606 15.29 3.92 28.26
N VAL A 607 16.25 4.79 28.54
CA VAL A 607 16.68 5.12 29.90
C VAL A 607 15.94 6.38 30.32
N VAL A 608 15.00 6.27 31.25
CA VAL A 608 14.27 7.42 31.82
C VAL A 608 15.08 7.95 33.00
N LEU A 609 15.65 9.14 32.84
CA LEU A 609 16.44 9.82 33.87
C LEU A 609 15.61 10.93 34.53
N LEU A 610 15.32 10.75 35.81
CA LEU A 610 14.67 11.72 36.69
C LEU A 610 15.75 12.38 37.55
N ASP A 611 16.21 13.55 37.12
CA ASP A 611 17.34 14.25 37.74
C ASP A 611 16.89 15.05 38.97
N GLU A 612 17.64 14.98 40.07
CA GLU A 612 17.39 15.70 41.33
C GLU A 612 16.02 15.38 41.96
N ILE A 613 15.71 14.09 42.12
CA ILE A 613 14.41 13.60 42.59
C ILE A 613 13.99 14.17 43.95
N GLU A 614 14.95 14.58 44.80
CA GLU A 614 14.66 15.23 46.08
C GLU A 614 13.92 16.57 45.96
N LYS A 615 13.97 17.22 44.79
CA LYS A 615 13.26 18.47 44.53
C LYS A 615 11.82 18.24 44.06
N ALA A 616 11.46 17.02 43.64
CA ALA A 616 10.13 16.72 43.13
C ALA A 616 9.03 16.89 44.20
N HIS A 617 7.83 17.24 43.77
CA HIS A 617 6.65 17.18 44.62
C HIS A 617 6.37 15.73 45.08
N PRO A 618 5.90 15.49 46.32
CA PRO A 618 5.59 14.14 46.83
C PRO A 618 4.68 13.29 45.93
N ASP A 619 3.73 13.91 45.22
CA ASP A 619 2.82 13.22 44.30
C ASP A 619 3.54 12.53 43.12
N VAL A 620 4.74 12.98 42.75
CA VAL A 620 5.57 12.32 41.72
C VAL A 620 5.96 10.91 42.18
N PHE A 621 6.24 10.70 43.46
CA PHE A 621 6.61 9.39 43.98
C PHE A 621 5.45 8.38 43.88
N ASN A 622 4.20 8.83 44.04
CA ASN A 622 3.03 7.96 43.87
C ASN A 622 2.90 7.45 42.42
N ILE A 623 3.18 8.32 41.45
CA ILE A 623 3.22 7.98 40.02
C ILE A 623 4.34 6.97 39.76
N LEU A 624 5.53 7.19 40.33
CA LEU A 624 6.67 6.30 40.15
C LEU A 624 6.48 4.93 40.80
N LEU A 625 5.76 4.85 41.93
CA LEU A 625 5.42 3.57 42.56
C LEU A 625 4.61 2.68 41.61
N GLN A 626 3.61 3.25 40.92
CA GLN A 626 2.85 2.52 39.91
C GLN A 626 3.76 1.98 38.79
N VAL A 627 4.69 2.82 38.32
CA VAL A 627 5.68 2.41 37.31
C VAL A 627 6.59 1.28 37.82
N PHE A 628 7.01 1.31 39.09
CA PHE A 628 7.92 0.32 39.65
C PHE A 628 7.25 -1.03 39.96
N GLU A 629 5.96 -1.02 40.29
CA GLU A 629 5.21 -2.21 40.66
C GLU A 629 4.59 -2.91 39.45
N ASP A 630 3.87 -2.16 38.62
CA ASP A 630 3.06 -2.68 37.51
C ASP A 630 3.73 -2.49 36.15
N GLY A 631 4.81 -1.68 36.09
CA GLY A 631 5.50 -1.40 34.83
C GLY A 631 4.61 -0.69 33.83
N GLN A 632 3.52 -0.08 34.28
CA GLN A 632 2.55 0.62 33.45
C GLN A 632 2.12 1.91 34.13
N LEU A 633 1.81 2.91 33.33
CA LEU A 633 1.29 4.19 33.80
C LEU A 633 0.10 4.61 32.97
N THR A 634 -0.99 5.01 33.61
CA THR A 634 -2.17 5.53 32.90
C THR A 634 -2.08 7.04 32.82
N ASP A 635 -2.19 7.58 31.60
CA ASP A 635 -2.17 9.02 31.37
C ASP A 635 -3.53 9.68 31.73
N GLY A 636 -3.57 11.02 31.70
CA GLY A 636 -4.80 11.79 31.97
C GLY A 636 -5.95 11.53 30.99
N LEU A 637 -5.68 10.95 29.83
CA LEU A 637 -6.66 10.57 28.80
C LEU A 637 -7.18 9.14 28.97
N GLY A 638 -6.61 8.37 29.90
CA GLY A 638 -6.95 6.98 30.17
C GLY A 638 -6.19 5.96 29.32
N ASN A 639 -5.14 6.36 28.60
CA ASN A 639 -4.27 5.44 27.87
C ASN A 639 -3.20 4.86 28.81
N THR A 640 -2.96 3.56 28.70
CA THR A 640 -1.91 2.87 29.45
C THR A 640 -0.59 2.87 28.66
N VAL A 641 0.48 3.37 29.27
CA VAL A 641 1.85 3.39 28.73
C VAL A 641 2.69 2.31 29.40
N ASP A 642 3.44 1.55 28.61
CA ASP A 642 4.28 0.45 29.07
C ASP A 642 5.72 0.91 29.38
N PHE A 643 6.18 0.65 30.61
CA PHE A 643 7.53 0.91 31.12
C PHE A 643 8.36 -0.37 31.31
N LYS A 644 7.85 -1.56 31.00
CA LYS A 644 8.53 -2.85 31.22
C LYS A 644 9.88 -2.93 30.50
N ASN A 645 10.02 -2.24 29.36
CA ASN A 645 11.24 -2.17 28.56
C ASN A 645 12.13 -0.96 28.88
N ALA A 646 11.73 -0.10 29.81
CA ALA A 646 12.51 1.07 30.22
C ALA A 646 13.44 0.76 31.40
N ILE A 647 14.55 1.49 31.49
CA ILE A 647 15.40 1.57 32.68
C ILE A 647 15.09 2.91 33.34
N VAL A 648 14.60 2.90 34.58
CA VAL A 648 14.31 4.14 35.31
C VAL A 648 15.47 4.45 36.25
N ILE A 649 16.07 5.63 36.08
CA ILE A 649 17.18 6.13 36.91
C ILE A 649 16.73 7.43 37.55
N MET A 650 16.78 7.47 38.87
CA MET A 650 16.63 8.70 39.65
C MET A 650 18.01 9.13 40.13
N THR A 651 18.31 10.43 40.09
CA THR A 651 19.52 10.96 40.73
C THR A 651 19.13 11.77 41.95
N SER A 652 19.99 11.76 42.97
CA SER A 652 19.82 12.62 44.13
C SER A 652 21.13 13.09 44.71
N ASN A 653 21.16 14.35 45.17
CA ASN A 653 22.31 14.94 45.85
C ASN A 653 22.33 14.68 47.37
N ILE A 654 21.38 13.89 47.87
CA ILE A 654 21.33 13.44 49.27
C ILE A 654 22.55 12.53 49.54
N GLY A 655 23.53 13.07 50.27
CA GLY A 655 24.80 12.39 50.58
C GLY A 655 26.04 13.29 50.50
N ALA A 656 25.88 14.54 50.06
CA ALA A 656 26.96 15.55 50.01
C ALA A 656 27.09 16.41 51.29
N ARG A 657 26.40 16.05 52.38
CA ARG A 657 26.45 16.74 53.68
C ARG A 657 27.27 15.98 54.70
#